data_AF-A0A8S3T0S0-F1
#
_entry.id   AF-A0A8S3T0S0-F1
#
_cell.length_a   1.000
_cell.length_b   1.000
_cell.length_c   1.000
_cell.angle_alpha   90.00
_cell.angle_beta   90.00
_cell.angle_gamma   90.00
#
_symmetry.space_group_name_H-M   'P 1'
#
loop_
_entity.id
_entity.type
_entity.pdbx_description
1 polymer ?
#
loop_
_entity_poly.entity_id
_entity_poly.type
_entity_poly.pdbx_seq_one_letter_code
_entity_poly.pdbx_strand_id
1 'polypeptide(L)'
;MTVTSSVSQLQAGFNDMSLDVDNLKSDLSNLHDKHLDLQTRSMRENLVFTGLPLTNETEDTEDLLRQFMRNEMKMDSAIDFHRAHRFGKESSVKDRQNRNLYNTRPIVCRFKNFKDREQVRYAASALKGTHFGVNEQFPKEINDRRKILWPYFKEAKSQKRKVHLKKDRLFIDGAEFIPPDRSDEARMETNERQLYIGRGARPKTSTHGLNNQTRNTGRDPQTKLDDLDDISLENFTFYCKNRKKFSNYRSGGLAFGHKSSLNNYITPIDSNCPFVFWFKICKKLVQLPQDLICGVIYIPPINTLYTADDAISEIEIELHNMYKDSQYVCLFGDFNSRTGTLADFYDIDDFDDTFVNELIDFNEFSEIGILDDLGIPRKRNSQDQTVNTYGRKLISFCKNNNIFILNGRFLSDKVGNPTSRNSSVVDYVMGSANIFHKIVDFEIMQFSNLYSDIHKPIFLQLDCNVKTDMLKENTCIRNNEKYIGKWKHEKSTDFKSNINRDEVNDLLSHILEIHDDISKVDQNSVNEIVTNVTKILLDSAEKTFGVVTKDCSNSKEEYNNKEWFNHDCKNSRRDYRKSLRLYKHYGSNIFKVRLRNSEKMYKKTMDDSIRLYNHDLKKKMKELRMKKPRDFWKIFNKFKRPVNNDIDIKQFYDFFKEMNKDTLNRANIELDNNFDEESQTSPKENNDTVSRPNKRSRTSSSS
;
A
#
# COMPACT_ATOMS: atom_id res chain seq x y z
N MET A 1 -7.85 -11.77 -58.04
CA MET A 1 -7.85 -12.14 -56.59
C MET A 1 -6.92 -11.28 -55.74
N THR A 2 -6.01 -10.47 -56.31
CA THR A 2 -5.04 -9.66 -55.55
C THR A 2 -5.60 -8.32 -55.03
N VAL A 3 -6.44 -7.64 -55.81
CA VAL A 3 -6.99 -6.31 -55.43
C VAL A 3 -7.93 -6.38 -54.23
N THR A 4 -8.75 -7.42 -54.11
CA THR A 4 -9.71 -7.62 -53.02
C THR A 4 -9.03 -7.85 -51.66
N SER A 5 -7.86 -8.48 -51.65
CA SER A 5 -7.06 -8.69 -50.44
C SER A 5 -6.45 -7.37 -49.93
N SER A 6 -5.88 -6.57 -50.84
CA SER A 6 -5.30 -5.26 -50.49
C SER A 6 -6.35 -4.27 -50.00
N VAL A 7 -7.54 -4.25 -50.60
CA VAL A 7 -8.66 -3.41 -50.13
C VAL A 7 -9.12 -3.84 -48.73
N SER A 8 -9.17 -5.15 -48.46
CA SER A 8 -9.54 -5.66 -47.14
C SER A 8 -8.51 -5.30 -46.05
N GLN A 9 -7.22 -5.32 -46.38
CA GLN A 9 -6.14 -4.90 -45.48
C GLN A 9 -6.18 -3.40 -45.20
N LEU A 10 -6.45 -2.56 -46.20
CA LEU A 10 -6.62 -1.12 -46.02
C LEU A 10 -7.87 -0.79 -45.19
N GLN A 11 -8.98 -1.51 -45.39
CA GLN A 11 -10.20 -1.36 -44.59
C GLN A 11 -9.95 -1.72 -43.12
N ALA A 12 -9.20 -2.79 -42.86
CA ALA A 12 -8.81 -3.18 -41.51
C ALA A 12 -7.92 -2.11 -40.85
N GLY A 13 -6.92 -1.59 -41.56
CA GLY A 13 -6.07 -0.50 -41.05
C GLY A 13 -6.83 0.81 -40.80
N PHE A 14 -7.84 1.13 -41.61
CA PHE A 14 -8.69 2.30 -41.39
C PHE A 14 -9.56 2.14 -40.14
N ASN A 15 -10.12 0.95 -39.92
CA ASN A 15 -10.91 0.67 -38.72
C ASN A 15 -10.05 0.72 -37.44
N ASP A 16 -8.81 0.23 -37.51
CA ASP A 16 -7.86 0.27 -36.38
C ASP A 16 -7.45 1.72 -36.05
N MET A 17 -7.12 2.52 -37.07
CA MET A 17 -6.88 3.96 -36.89
C MET A 17 -8.10 4.70 -36.34
N SER A 18 -9.31 4.35 -36.77
CA SER A 18 -10.53 4.96 -36.25
C SER A 18 -10.71 4.64 -34.76
N LEU A 19 -10.42 3.40 -34.36
CA LEU A 19 -10.48 2.96 -32.97
C LEU A 19 -9.44 3.69 -32.12
N ASP A 20 -8.20 3.82 -32.62
CA ASP A 20 -7.14 4.57 -31.93
C ASP A 20 -7.48 6.05 -31.77
N VAL A 21 -8.07 6.67 -32.79
CA VAL A 21 -8.54 8.06 -32.71
C VAL A 21 -9.62 8.23 -31.64
N ASP A 22 -10.54 7.27 -31.51
CA ASP A 22 -11.59 7.33 -30.50
C ASP A 22 -11.04 7.07 -29.08
N ASN A 23 -10.07 6.16 -28.94
CA ASN A 23 -9.33 5.96 -27.70
C ASN A 23 -8.58 7.25 -27.28
N LEU A 24 -7.90 7.90 -28.22
CA LEU A 24 -7.18 9.16 -27.96
C LEU A 24 -8.12 10.31 -27.57
N LYS A 25 -9.30 10.41 -28.20
CA LYS A 25 -10.33 11.39 -27.79
C LYS A 25 -10.81 11.14 -26.36
N SER A 26 -11.01 9.87 -26.01
CA SER A 26 -11.41 9.47 -24.65
C SER A 26 -10.33 9.83 -23.63
N ASP A 27 -9.07 9.53 -23.92
CA ASP A 27 -7.93 9.89 -23.07
C ASP A 27 -7.75 11.40 -22.92
N LEU A 28 -7.94 12.16 -24.00
CA LEU A 28 -7.88 13.61 -23.97
C LEU A 28 -9.00 14.20 -23.10
N SER A 29 -10.22 13.65 -23.20
CA SER A 29 -11.34 14.04 -22.33
C SER A 29 -11.03 13.74 -20.87
N ASN A 30 -10.54 12.53 -20.58
CA ASN A 30 -10.14 12.11 -19.23
C ASN A 30 -9.04 13.00 -18.65
N LEU A 31 -8.06 13.40 -19.47
CA LEU A 31 -6.98 14.28 -19.06
C LEU A 31 -7.48 15.70 -18.81
N HIS A 32 -8.39 16.21 -19.65
CA HIS A 32 -9.01 17.51 -19.46
C HIS A 32 -9.83 17.56 -18.16
N ASP A 33 -10.60 16.52 -17.86
CA ASP A 33 -11.37 16.43 -16.62
C ASP A 33 -10.47 16.37 -15.37
N LYS A 34 -9.38 15.61 -15.43
CA LYS A 34 -8.35 15.60 -14.38
C LYS A 34 -7.72 16.97 -14.20
N HIS A 35 -7.38 17.66 -15.29
CA HIS A 35 -6.80 19.00 -15.23
C HIS A 35 -7.77 20.00 -14.58
N LEU A 36 -9.04 19.96 -14.98
CA LEU A 36 -10.08 20.84 -14.46
C LEU A 36 -10.34 20.59 -12.97
N ASP A 37 -10.30 19.32 -12.55
CA ASP A 37 -10.44 18.95 -11.14
C ASP A 37 -9.25 19.41 -10.31
N LEU A 38 -8.02 19.20 -10.78
CA LEU A 38 -6.81 19.69 -10.11
C LEU A 38 -6.82 21.22 -9.95
N GLN A 39 -7.21 21.96 -10.99
CA GLN A 39 -7.34 23.42 -10.89
C GLN A 39 -8.42 23.82 -9.87
N THR A 40 -9.57 23.13 -9.87
CA THR A 40 -10.64 23.39 -8.89
C THR A 40 -10.17 23.15 -7.45
N ARG A 41 -9.44 22.06 -7.21
CA ARG A 41 -8.87 21.74 -5.88
C ARG A 41 -7.85 22.78 -5.44
N SER A 42 -6.95 23.20 -6.34
CA SER A 42 -5.95 24.23 -6.08
C SER A 42 -6.59 25.60 -5.75
N MET A 43 -7.75 25.90 -6.33
CA MET A 43 -8.50 27.14 -6.09
C MET A 43 -9.45 27.08 -4.90
N ARG A 44 -9.62 25.93 -4.25
CA ARG A 44 -10.61 25.73 -3.18
C ARG A 44 -10.40 26.67 -2.00
N GLU A 45 -9.15 26.99 -1.66
CA GLU A 45 -8.81 27.90 -0.56
C GLU A 45 -9.04 29.38 -0.91
N ASN A 46 -9.53 29.68 -2.11
CA ASN A 46 -9.63 31.05 -2.60
C ASN A 46 -11.09 31.54 -2.59
N LEU A 47 -11.27 32.82 -2.21
CA LEU A 47 -12.50 33.56 -2.47
C LEU A 47 -12.23 34.76 -3.38
N VAL A 48 -13.24 35.12 -4.15
CA VAL A 48 -13.28 36.27 -5.04
C VAL A 48 -14.22 37.31 -4.45
N PHE A 49 -13.66 38.49 -4.15
CA PHE A 49 -14.37 39.66 -3.65
C PHE A 49 -14.62 40.62 -4.81
N THR A 50 -15.87 41.05 -4.97
CA THR A 50 -16.31 41.95 -6.05
C THR A 50 -17.00 43.19 -5.50
N GLY A 51 -16.92 44.30 -6.23
CA GLY A 51 -17.58 45.56 -5.86
C GLY A 51 -16.74 46.49 -4.97
N LEU A 52 -15.47 46.14 -4.71
CA LEU A 52 -14.53 46.98 -3.97
C LEU A 52 -13.90 48.03 -4.90
N PRO A 53 -14.04 49.34 -4.61
CA PRO A 53 -13.50 50.42 -5.43
C PRO A 53 -11.98 50.33 -5.50
N LEU A 54 -11.41 50.75 -6.63
CA LEU A 54 -9.96 50.92 -6.75
C LEU A 54 -9.53 52.13 -5.91
N THR A 55 -8.62 51.92 -4.97
CA THR A 55 -7.80 53.00 -4.41
C THR A 55 -6.51 53.11 -5.23
N ASN A 56 -5.72 54.17 -5.01
CA ASN A 56 -4.50 54.54 -5.76
C ASN A 56 -3.55 53.35 -6.08
N GLU A 57 -2.63 53.53 -7.04
CA GLU A 57 -1.75 52.48 -7.60
C GLU A 57 -0.93 51.64 -6.59
N THR A 58 -0.77 52.09 -5.34
CA THR A 58 -0.09 51.39 -4.24
C THR A 58 -1.05 50.85 -3.18
N GLU A 59 -2.13 50.21 -3.60
CA GLU A 59 -3.16 49.66 -2.70
C GLU A 59 -2.69 48.40 -1.96
N ASP A 60 -2.79 48.40 -0.63
CA ASP A 60 -2.68 47.19 0.17
C ASP A 60 -4.01 46.42 0.12
N THR A 61 -4.09 45.46 -0.79
CA THR A 61 -5.30 44.64 -0.95
C THR A 61 -5.62 43.77 0.27
N GLU A 62 -4.63 43.46 1.11
CA GLU A 62 -4.87 42.67 2.31
C GLU A 62 -5.54 43.53 3.39
N ASP A 63 -5.00 44.73 3.64
CA ASP A 63 -5.59 45.67 4.59
C ASP A 63 -6.99 46.12 4.17
N LEU A 64 -7.20 46.37 2.87
CA LEU A 64 -8.53 46.67 2.32
C LEU A 64 -9.54 45.54 2.63
N LEU A 65 -9.14 44.28 2.44
CA LEU A 65 -10.01 43.15 2.75
C LEU A 65 -10.29 43.05 4.25
N ARG A 66 -9.29 43.27 5.10
CA ARG A 66 -9.44 43.30 6.57
C ARG A 66 -10.43 44.36 7.01
N GLN A 67 -10.30 45.58 6.47
CA GLN A 67 -11.21 46.67 6.74
C GLN A 67 -12.62 46.37 6.22
N PHE A 68 -12.74 45.82 5.00
CA PHE A 68 -14.02 45.42 4.42
C PHE A 68 -14.75 44.38 5.28
N MET A 69 -14.07 43.31 5.70
CA MET A 69 -14.71 42.27 6.53
C MET A 69 -15.09 42.80 7.92
N ARG A 70 -14.30 43.71 8.50
CA ARG A 70 -14.65 44.34 9.78
C ARG A 70 -15.88 45.24 9.66
N ASN A 71 -15.94 46.07 8.62
CA ASN A 71 -16.99 47.09 8.47
C ASN A 71 -18.30 46.50 7.94
N GLU A 72 -18.23 45.72 6.86
CA GLU A 72 -19.42 45.23 6.13
C GLU A 72 -19.90 43.86 6.65
N MET A 73 -18.97 43.02 7.13
CA MET A 73 -19.29 41.65 7.56
C MET A 73 -19.22 41.47 9.08
N LYS A 74 -18.84 42.51 9.84
CA LYS A 74 -18.70 42.51 11.31
C LYS A 74 -17.82 41.37 11.84
N MET A 75 -16.78 41.00 11.09
CA MET A 75 -15.88 39.89 11.44
C MET A 75 -14.64 40.39 12.19
N ASP A 76 -14.15 39.56 13.11
CA ASP A 76 -12.94 39.85 13.89
C ASP A 76 -11.65 39.67 13.08
N SER A 77 -10.63 40.45 13.42
CA SER A 77 -9.42 40.71 12.63
C SER A 77 -8.39 39.59 12.57
N ALA A 78 -8.66 38.42 13.16
CA ALA A 78 -7.71 37.32 13.33
C ALA A 78 -7.54 36.41 12.08
N ILE A 79 -8.14 36.75 10.94
CA ILE A 79 -8.08 35.93 9.73
C ILE A 79 -6.72 36.11 9.04
N ASP A 80 -6.09 35.00 8.68
CA ASP A 80 -4.77 34.99 8.07
C ASP A 80 -4.82 34.68 6.57
N PHE A 81 -4.22 35.57 5.77
CA PHE A 81 -4.12 35.43 4.33
C PHE A 81 -2.75 34.91 3.91
N HIS A 82 -2.72 34.07 2.89
CA HIS A 82 -1.47 33.71 2.21
C HIS A 82 -1.13 34.74 1.12
N ARG A 83 -2.14 35.25 0.42
CA ARG A 83 -2.02 36.30 -0.60
C ARG A 83 -3.37 36.90 -0.93
N ALA A 84 -3.40 38.20 -1.16
CA ALA A 84 -4.52 38.91 -1.78
C ALA A 84 -3.98 39.74 -2.96
N HIS A 85 -4.71 39.78 -4.07
CA HIS A 85 -4.39 40.65 -5.20
C HIS A 85 -5.60 40.85 -6.10
N ARG A 86 -5.62 41.98 -6.82
CA ARG A 86 -6.63 42.24 -7.86
C ARG A 86 -6.34 41.41 -9.11
N PHE A 87 -7.40 40.95 -9.77
CA PHE A 87 -7.31 40.22 -11.04
C PHE A 87 -8.45 40.62 -11.98
N GLY A 88 -8.34 40.23 -13.25
CA GLY A 88 -9.34 40.55 -14.26
C GLY A 88 -9.32 42.00 -14.76
N LYS A 89 -10.27 42.31 -15.64
CA LYS A 89 -10.41 43.62 -16.29
C LYS A 89 -11.12 44.62 -15.37
N GLU A 90 -10.75 45.88 -15.49
CA GLU A 90 -11.46 47.00 -14.86
C GLU A 90 -12.92 47.04 -15.31
N SER A 91 -13.82 47.18 -14.34
CA SER A 91 -15.26 47.22 -14.56
C SER A 91 -15.86 48.34 -13.71
N SER A 92 -16.77 49.12 -14.28
CA SER A 92 -17.43 50.22 -13.59
C SER A 92 -18.72 49.73 -12.92
N VAL A 93 -18.91 50.07 -11.64
CA VAL A 93 -20.12 49.73 -10.87
C VAL A 93 -20.81 51.03 -10.44
N LYS A 94 -22.15 51.05 -10.51
CA LYS A 94 -22.98 52.17 -10.01
C LYS A 94 -23.33 51.92 -8.55
N ASP A 95 -23.05 52.90 -7.70
CA ASP A 95 -23.51 52.89 -6.32
C ASP A 95 -25.05 53.01 -6.27
N ARG A 96 -25.71 52.04 -5.64
CA ARG A 96 -27.18 52.04 -5.46
C ARG A 96 -27.64 53.12 -4.49
N GLN A 97 -26.79 53.51 -3.54
CA GLN A 97 -27.12 54.50 -2.51
C GLN A 97 -26.75 55.91 -2.96
N ASN A 98 -25.68 56.08 -3.76
CA ASN A 98 -25.11 57.40 -4.05
C ASN A 98 -25.05 57.81 -5.54
N ARG A 99 -25.62 57.02 -6.47
CA ARG A 99 -25.61 57.23 -7.95
C ARG A 99 -24.24 57.50 -8.61
N ASN A 100 -23.15 57.56 -7.86
CA ASN A 100 -21.79 57.74 -8.36
C ASN A 100 -21.26 56.45 -8.98
N LEU A 101 -20.42 56.61 -10.01
CA LEU A 101 -19.78 55.51 -10.74
C LEU A 101 -18.32 55.38 -10.25
N TYR A 102 -17.91 54.18 -9.90
CA TYR A 102 -16.53 53.89 -9.50
C TYR A 102 -15.99 52.67 -10.26
N ASN A 103 -14.68 52.68 -10.52
CA ASN A 103 -13.99 51.56 -11.14
C ASN A 103 -13.63 50.52 -10.09
N THR A 104 -13.85 49.25 -10.45
CA THR A 104 -13.61 48.10 -9.60
C THR A 104 -12.84 47.04 -10.37
N ARG A 105 -12.05 46.24 -9.65
CA ARG A 105 -11.49 44.97 -10.13
C ARG A 105 -11.66 43.92 -9.03
N PRO A 106 -12.10 42.70 -9.35
CA PRO A 106 -12.20 41.65 -8.36
C PRO A 106 -10.88 41.41 -7.62
N ILE A 107 -10.94 41.17 -6.32
CA ILE A 107 -9.80 40.74 -5.51
C ILE A 107 -9.93 39.23 -5.30
N VAL A 108 -8.89 38.47 -5.64
CA VAL A 108 -8.78 37.07 -5.23
C VAL A 108 -7.93 37.02 -3.97
N CYS A 109 -8.44 36.32 -2.97
CA CYS A 109 -7.75 36.10 -1.71
C CYS A 109 -7.61 34.60 -1.46
N ARG A 110 -6.37 34.16 -1.18
CA ARG A 110 -6.09 32.80 -0.72
C ARG A 110 -5.91 32.81 0.80
N PHE A 111 -6.71 32.01 1.48
CA PHE A 111 -6.69 31.86 2.93
C PHE A 111 -5.63 30.86 3.36
N LYS A 112 -5.01 31.06 4.53
CA LYS A 112 -4.10 30.03 5.10
C LYS A 112 -4.86 28.80 5.60
N ASN A 113 -6.06 29.00 6.14
CA ASN A 113 -6.91 27.94 6.65
C ASN A 113 -8.24 27.88 5.89
N PHE A 114 -8.64 26.67 5.48
CA PHE A 114 -9.94 26.47 4.83
C PHE A 114 -11.13 26.81 5.76
N LYS A 115 -10.97 26.68 7.08
CA LYS A 115 -12.01 27.06 8.05
C LYS A 115 -12.30 28.56 8.01
N ASP A 116 -11.26 29.38 8.02
CA ASP A 116 -11.39 30.85 7.97
C ASP A 116 -12.04 31.29 6.64
N ARG A 117 -11.68 30.61 5.54
CA ARG A 117 -12.32 30.79 4.22
C ARG A 117 -13.82 30.52 4.29
N GLU A 118 -14.23 29.41 4.89
CA GLU A 118 -15.66 29.07 5.01
C GLU A 118 -16.42 30.05 5.91
N GLN A 119 -15.81 30.49 7.02
CA GLN A 119 -16.41 31.50 7.89
C GLN A 119 -16.72 32.79 7.11
N VAL A 120 -15.78 33.28 6.29
CA VAL A 120 -16.00 34.44 5.44
C VAL A 120 -17.09 34.17 4.40
N ARG A 121 -17.09 32.97 3.78
CA ARG A 121 -18.12 32.61 2.80
C ARG A 121 -19.53 32.61 3.39
N TYR A 122 -19.72 32.14 4.62
CA TYR A 122 -21.02 32.13 5.28
C TYR A 122 -21.46 33.53 5.73
N ALA A 123 -20.52 34.32 6.25
CA ALA A 123 -20.77 35.72 6.64
C ALA A 123 -21.15 36.62 5.44
N ALA A 124 -20.84 36.20 4.21
CA ALA A 124 -21.22 36.94 2.99
C ALA A 124 -22.73 37.13 2.82
N SER A 125 -23.57 36.36 3.53
CA SER A 125 -25.01 36.57 3.60
C SER A 125 -25.40 37.97 4.12
N ALA A 126 -24.58 38.58 4.98
CA ALA A 126 -24.77 39.95 5.47
C ALA A 126 -24.71 41.00 4.35
N LEU A 127 -24.05 40.69 3.22
CA LEU A 127 -23.89 41.57 2.07
C LEU A 127 -25.14 41.59 1.16
N LYS A 128 -26.17 40.81 1.48
CA LYS A 128 -27.38 40.68 0.64
C LYS A 128 -28.09 42.04 0.51
N GLY A 129 -28.19 42.52 -0.73
CA GLY A 129 -28.82 43.81 -1.06
C GLY A 129 -27.82 44.93 -1.35
N THR A 130 -26.56 44.76 -0.94
CA THR A 130 -25.44 45.66 -1.29
C THR A 130 -24.93 45.40 -2.72
N HIS A 131 -23.97 46.20 -3.17
CA HIS A 131 -23.25 45.97 -4.44
C HIS A 131 -22.02 45.06 -4.29
N PHE A 132 -21.69 44.64 -3.07
CA PHE A 132 -20.56 43.75 -2.80
C PHE A 132 -20.93 42.30 -3.06
N GLY A 133 -19.91 41.50 -3.40
CA GLY A 133 -20.07 40.06 -3.58
C GLY A 133 -18.85 39.30 -3.10
N VAL A 134 -19.08 38.14 -2.50
CA VAL A 134 -18.04 37.18 -2.10
C VAL A 134 -18.44 35.83 -2.68
N ASN A 135 -17.61 35.31 -3.57
CA ASN A 135 -17.88 34.07 -4.29
C ASN A 135 -16.68 33.13 -4.23
N GLU A 136 -16.94 31.84 -4.37
CA GLU A 136 -15.87 30.85 -4.56
C GLU A 136 -15.15 31.08 -5.88
N GLN A 137 -13.84 30.83 -5.89
CA GLN A 137 -13.08 30.84 -7.14
C GLN A 137 -13.20 29.50 -7.86
N PHE A 138 -13.57 29.55 -9.14
CA PHE A 138 -13.54 28.39 -10.03
C PHE A 138 -12.66 28.64 -11.25
N PRO A 139 -12.15 27.57 -11.88
CA PRO A 139 -11.53 27.65 -13.20
C PRO A 139 -12.45 28.32 -14.23
N LYS A 140 -11.85 28.86 -15.29
CA LYS A 140 -12.58 29.61 -16.32
C LYS A 140 -13.68 28.76 -16.95
N GLU A 141 -13.37 27.51 -17.27
CA GLU A 141 -14.27 26.55 -17.91
C GLU A 141 -15.51 26.27 -17.04
N ILE A 142 -15.34 26.16 -15.71
CA ILE A 142 -16.46 26.01 -14.77
C ILE A 142 -17.28 27.30 -14.72
N ASN A 143 -16.65 28.47 -14.69
CA ASN A 143 -17.37 29.74 -14.72
C ASN A 143 -18.16 29.92 -16.02
N ASP A 144 -17.61 29.49 -17.15
CA ASP A 144 -18.28 29.53 -18.46
C ASP A 144 -19.50 28.61 -18.47
N ARG A 145 -19.39 27.38 -17.94
CA ARG A 145 -20.53 26.47 -17.74
C ARG A 145 -21.60 27.08 -16.81
N ARG A 146 -21.18 27.66 -15.67
CA ARG A 146 -22.10 28.34 -14.72
C ARG A 146 -22.81 29.53 -15.37
N LYS A 147 -22.16 30.24 -16.28
CA LYS A 147 -22.74 31.37 -17.02
C LYS A 147 -23.93 30.93 -17.88
N ILE A 148 -23.85 29.76 -18.50
CA ILE A 148 -24.94 29.15 -19.28
C ILE A 148 -26.15 28.83 -18.38
N LEU A 149 -25.89 28.38 -17.15
CA LEU A 149 -26.93 28.00 -16.18
C LEU A 149 -27.62 29.20 -15.51
N TRP A 150 -27.02 30.39 -15.56
CA TRP A 150 -27.47 31.55 -14.79
C TRP A 150 -28.85 32.10 -15.17
N PRO A 151 -29.26 32.16 -16.46
CA PRO A 151 -30.62 32.54 -16.84
C PRO A 151 -31.67 31.61 -16.24
N TYR A 152 -31.47 30.29 -16.36
CA TYR A 152 -32.37 29.27 -15.81
C TYR A 152 -32.45 29.31 -14.29
N PHE A 153 -31.30 29.53 -13.62
CA PHE A 153 -31.27 29.74 -12.18
C PHE A 153 -32.12 30.94 -11.74
N LYS A 154 -32.04 32.06 -12.46
CA LYS A 154 -32.83 33.27 -12.14
C LYS A 154 -34.33 33.07 -12.39
N GLU A 155 -34.69 32.42 -13.48
CA GLU A 155 -36.08 32.11 -13.83
C GLU A 155 -36.73 31.18 -12.79
N ALA A 156 -36.07 30.07 -12.45
CA ALA A 156 -36.60 29.16 -11.44
C ALA A 156 -36.69 29.83 -10.05
N LYS A 157 -35.75 30.72 -9.72
CA LYS A 157 -35.79 31.50 -8.48
C LYS A 157 -36.93 32.54 -8.46
N SER A 158 -37.25 33.18 -9.59
CA SER A 158 -38.39 34.10 -9.66
C SER A 158 -39.73 33.38 -9.51
N GLN A 159 -39.78 32.12 -9.94
CA GLN A 159 -40.91 31.20 -9.72
C GLN A 159 -40.96 30.60 -8.30
N LYS A 160 -40.10 31.07 -7.37
CA LYS A 160 -39.99 30.57 -5.98
C LYS A 160 -39.70 29.06 -5.87
N ARG A 161 -39.12 28.45 -6.90
CA ARG A 161 -38.69 27.04 -6.89
C ARG A 161 -37.40 26.88 -6.09
N LYS A 162 -37.16 25.68 -5.54
CA LYS A 162 -35.93 25.40 -4.78
C LYS A 162 -34.78 25.25 -5.78
N VAL A 163 -33.84 26.19 -5.79
CA VAL A 163 -32.70 26.19 -6.74
C VAL A 163 -31.36 26.07 -6.03
N HIS A 164 -30.48 25.22 -6.54
CA HIS A 164 -29.12 25.04 -6.00
C HIS A 164 -28.10 24.88 -7.13
N LEU A 165 -27.04 25.69 -7.15
CA LEU A 165 -25.97 25.63 -8.15
C LEU A 165 -24.69 25.12 -7.50
N LYS A 166 -24.38 23.83 -7.71
CA LYS A 166 -23.22 23.14 -7.13
C LYS A 166 -22.15 22.97 -8.20
N LYS A 167 -20.97 23.60 -8.03
CA LYS A 167 -19.89 23.64 -9.04
C LYS A 167 -20.42 24.13 -10.40
N ASP A 168 -20.59 23.26 -11.39
CA ASP A 168 -21.13 23.53 -12.72
C ASP A 168 -22.48 22.85 -12.99
N ARG A 169 -23.20 22.43 -11.95
CA ARG A 169 -24.49 21.72 -12.07
C ARG A 169 -25.61 22.48 -11.37
N LEU A 170 -26.71 22.71 -12.09
CA LEU A 170 -27.91 23.36 -11.57
C LEU A 170 -28.91 22.30 -11.13
N PHE A 171 -29.46 22.45 -9.93
CA PHE A 171 -30.55 21.61 -9.41
C PHE A 171 -31.78 22.48 -9.19
N ILE A 172 -32.94 22.01 -9.66
CA ILE A 172 -34.23 22.68 -9.47
C ILE A 172 -35.20 21.66 -8.88
N ASP A 173 -35.76 21.98 -7.72
CA ASP A 173 -36.62 21.10 -6.90
C ASP A 173 -36.01 19.72 -6.62
N GLY A 174 -34.69 19.68 -6.39
CA GLY A 174 -33.94 18.48 -6.06
C GLY A 174 -33.47 17.65 -7.26
N ALA A 175 -33.95 17.93 -8.47
CA ALA A 175 -33.51 17.26 -9.70
C ALA A 175 -32.42 18.05 -10.41
N GLU A 176 -31.44 17.35 -11.00
CA GLU A 176 -30.42 17.97 -11.85
C GLU A 176 -31.08 18.52 -13.12
N PHE A 177 -30.96 19.83 -13.34
CA PHE A 177 -31.43 20.52 -14.53
C PHE A 177 -30.33 20.48 -15.59
N ILE A 178 -30.62 19.78 -16.68
CA ILE A 178 -29.81 19.76 -17.88
C ILE A 178 -30.38 20.82 -18.82
N PRO A 179 -29.62 21.86 -19.20
CA PRO A 179 -30.06 22.82 -20.20
C PRO A 179 -30.44 22.08 -21.47
N PRO A 180 -31.57 22.43 -22.13
CA PRO A 180 -31.87 21.87 -23.45
C PRO A 180 -30.69 22.15 -24.37
N ASP A 181 -30.18 21.07 -24.97
CA ASP A 181 -28.99 21.11 -25.81
C ASP A 181 -29.20 22.17 -26.89
N ARG A 182 -28.40 23.25 -26.86
CA ARG A 182 -28.26 24.12 -28.03
C ARG A 182 -27.34 23.39 -29.00
N SER A 183 -27.85 22.33 -29.62
CA SER A 183 -27.36 21.93 -30.92
C SER A 183 -27.56 23.14 -31.84
N ASP A 184 -26.46 23.88 -32.08
CA ASP A 184 -26.11 24.56 -33.34
C ASP A 184 -25.65 26.03 -33.28
N GLU A 185 -25.57 26.74 -32.13
CA GLU A 185 -25.18 28.17 -32.16
C GLU A 185 -23.89 28.60 -31.43
N ALA A 186 -23.20 27.72 -30.68
CA ALA A 186 -21.97 28.12 -29.96
C ALA A 186 -20.65 27.61 -30.58
N ARG A 187 -20.69 27.07 -31.80
CA ARG A 187 -19.49 26.70 -32.58
C ARG A 187 -18.93 27.85 -33.45
N MET A 188 -19.45 29.07 -33.31
CA MET A 188 -18.94 30.25 -34.00
C MET A 188 -18.57 31.36 -33.02
N GLU A 189 -17.48 31.18 -32.26
CA GLU A 189 -16.65 32.28 -31.74
C GLU A 189 -15.33 31.75 -31.14
N THR A 190 -14.65 30.83 -31.82
CA THR A 190 -13.27 30.42 -31.48
C THR A 190 -12.28 30.60 -32.64
N ASN A 191 -12.68 31.30 -33.70
CA ASN A 191 -11.77 31.75 -34.75
C ASN A 191 -11.71 33.27 -34.75
N GLU A 192 -10.92 33.84 -33.83
CA GLU A 192 -10.09 35.02 -34.08
C GLU A 192 -9.34 35.39 -32.81
N ARG A 193 -8.06 34.99 -32.76
CA ARG A 193 -6.89 35.73 -32.24
C ARG A 193 -5.75 34.76 -31.92
N GLN A 194 -5.24 34.12 -32.96
CA GLN A 194 -3.79 34.03 -33.11
C GLN A 194 -3.31 35.38 -33.62
N LEU A 195 -2.50 36.09 -32.83
CA LEU A 195 -1.43 37.02 -33.23
C LEU A 195 -1.10 37.89 -32.02
N TYR A 196 -0.03 37.53 -31.30
CA TYR A 196 1.04 38.45 -30.91
C TYR A 196 2.24 37.61 -30.47
N ILE A 197 3.14 37.39 -31.42
CA ILE A 197 4.55 37.07 -31.16
C ILE A 197 5.20 38.36 -30.66
N GLY A 198 5.95 38.31 -29.56
CA GLY A 198 6.62 39.49 -29.01
C GLY A 198 7.59 39.23 -27.85
N ARG A 199 8.71 38.58 -28.19
CA ARG A 199 10.10 38.76 -27.67
C ARG A 199 10.33 39.35 -26.26
N GLY A 200 11.14 38.64 -25.46
CA GLY A 200 11.88 39.20 -24.33
C GLY A 200 12.88 38.24 -23.69
N ALA A 201 14.17 38.46 -23.94
CA ALA A 201 15.38 37.87 -23.34
C ALA A 201 15.37 37.93 -21.78
N ARG A 202 16.18 37.24 -20.95
CA ARG A 202 17.50 36.56 -21.01
C ARG A 202 17.64 35.81 -19.65
N PRO A 203 18.41 34.71 -19.52
CA PRO A 203 18.74 34.12 -18.22
C PRO A 203 19.93 34.86 -17.57
N LYS A 204 19.84 35.13 -16.26
CA LYS A 204 20.99 35.55 -15.44
C LYS A 204 21.50 34.39 -14.60
N THR A 205 22.81 34.27 -14.62
CA THR A 205 23.70 33.28 -14.02
C THR A 205 24.06 33.62 -12.57
N SER A 206 24.54 32.57 -11.86
CA SER A 206 25.51 32.58 -10.75
C SER A 206 25.02 33.12 -9.40
N THR A 207 25.47 32.67 -8.23
CA THR A 207 26.29 31.56 -7.70
C THR A 207 26.21 31.78 -6.18
N HIS A 208 26.23 30.72 -5.37
CA HIS A 208 27.13 30.54 -4.22
C HIS A 208 26.59 29.42 -3.33
N GLY A 209 27.25 28.27 -3.42
CA GLY A 209 27.21 27.30 -2.34
C GLY A 209 28.08 27.78 -1.18
N LEU A 210 27.64 27.50 0.03
CA LEU A 210 28.53 27.34 1.18
C LEU A 210 28.04 26.16 2.01
N ASN A 211 28.99 25.24 2.19
CA ASN A 211 28.92 24.03 3.00
C ASN A 211 28.33 24.30 4.39
N ASN A 212 27.55 23.34 4.90
CA ASN A 212 27.61 23.08 6.33
C ASN A 212 27.63 21.59 6.64
N GLN A 213 28.55 21.30 7.56
CA GLN A 213 29.09 20.02 7.91
C GLN A 213 28.07 19.12 8.62
N THR A 214 28.23 17.84 8.30
CA THR A 214 27.79 16.65 9.02
C THR A 214 27.66 16.82 10.54
N ARG A 215 26.45 16.60 11.07
CA ARG A 215 26.25 15.97 12.37
C ARG A 215 25.47 14.68 12.17
N ASN A 216 26.18 13.58 12.38
CA ASN A 216 25.64 12.24 12.56
C ASN A 216 24.71 12.23 13.77
N THR A 217 23.41 12.12 13.56
CA THR A 217 22.44 11.79 14.61
C THR A 217 21.37 10.85 14.05
N GLY A 218 21.26 9.66 14.64
CA GLY A 218 20.09 8.80 14.54
C GLY A 218 20.00 7.96 13.28
N ARG A 219 20.28 6.65 13.38
CA ARG A 219 19.72 5.70 12.42
C ARG A 219 18.23 5.66 12.65
N ASP A 220 17.50 6.27 11.72
CA ASP A 220 16.06 6.25 11.67
C ASP A 220 15.57 4.80 11.50
N PRO A 221 14.58 4.34 12.28
CA PRO A 221 14.06 2.98 12.23
C PRO A 221 13.07 2.83 11.07
N GLN A 222 13.53 3.15 9.86
CA GLN A 222 12.75 2.94 8.66
C GLN A 222 12.84 1.46 8.24
N THR A 223 11.75 0.94 7.68
CA THR A 223 11.72 -0.36 6.98
C THR A 223 12.99 -0.49 6.14
N LYS A 224 13.68 -1.62 6.24
CA LYS A 224 14.97 -1.81 5.56
C LYS A 224 14.83 -2.37 4.15
N LEU A 225 13.60 -2.52 3.67
CA LEU A 225 13.30 -3.18 2.41
C LEU A 225 13.96 -2.44 1.24
N ASP A 226 14.57 -3.22 0.35
CA ASP A 226 15.26 -2.77 -0.84
C ASP A 226 14.98 -3.71 -2.02
N ASP A 227 15.29 -3.30 -3.24
CA ASP A 227 15.08 -4.09 -4.47
C ASP A 227 15.96 -5.35 -4.55
N LEU A 228 17.00 -5.42 -3.72
CA LEU A 228 17.85 -6.58 -3.53
C LEU A 228 17.36 -7.54 -2.43
N ASP A 229 16.41 -7.15 -1.59
CA ASP A 229 15.93 -8.02 -0.52
C ASP A 229 15.03 -9.12 -1.10
N ASP A 230 15.29 -10.37 -0.69
CA ASP A 230 14.54 -11.56 -1.09
C ASP A 230 13.85 -12.15 0.14
N ILE A 231 12.53 -12.00 0.20
CA ILE A 231 11.70 -12.51 1.28
C ILE A 231 11.04 -13.79 0.80
N SER A 232 11.54 -14.92 1.28
CA SER A 232 10.94 -16.23 1.08
C SER A 232 10.59 -16.87 2.42
N LEU A 233 9.34 -17.29 2.53
CA LEU A 233 8.85 -18.15 3.60
C LEU A 233 8.02 -19.24 2.95
N GLU A 234 8.26 -20.48 3.35
CA GLU A 234 7.55 -21.65 2.82
C GLU A 234 6.04 -21.49 3.00
N ASN A 235 5.26 -21.86 1.98
CA ASN A 235 3.80 -21.71 1.93
C ASN A 235 3.28 -20.26 1.97
N PHE A 236 4.14 -19.27 1.70
CA PHE A 236 3.74 -17.87 1.55
C PHE A 236 4.19 -17.31 0.20
N THR A 237 3.31 -16.50 -0.39
CA THR A 237 3.58 -15.66 -1.56
C THR A 237 3.83 -14.24 -1.06
N PHE A 238 4.93 -13.60 -1.50
CA PHE A 238 5.28 -12.23 -1.13
C PHE A 238 5.32 -11.30 -2.33
N TYR A 239 4.93 -10.05 -2.09
CA TYR A 239 5.03 -8.93 -3.01
C TYR A 239 5.72 -7.78 -2.29
N CYS A 240 6.73 -7.19 -2.93
CA CYS A 240 7.51 -6.09 -2.38
C CYS A 240 7.34 -4.84 -3.24
N LYS A 241 7.12 -3.69 -2.59
CA LYS A 241 7.05 -2.37 -3.22
C LYS A 241 8.05 -1.43 -2.54
N ASN A 242 9.16 -1.19 -3.21
CA ASN A 242 10.27 -0.39 -2.70
C ASN A 242 10.12 1.08 -3.09
N ARG A 243 10.53 1.99 -2.21
CA ARG A 243 10.40 3.44 -2.43
C ARG A 243 11.32 3.97 -3.53
N LYS A 244 12.53 3.40 -3.66
CA LYS A 244 13.49 3.73 -4.73
C LYS A 244 14.09 2.45 -5.31
N LYS A 245 14.36 2.47 -6.61
CA LYS A 245 15.24 1.48 -7.27
C LYS A 245 16.68 1.90 -7.02
N PHE A 246 17.49 1.00 -6.44
CA PHE A 246 18.94 1.08 -6.28
C PHE A 246 19.49 2.38 -5.66
N SER A 247 19.84 2.35 -4.36
CA SER A 247 20.52 3.47 -3.69
C SER A 247 21.57 2.98 -2.68
N ASN A 248 22.60 3.80 -2.40
CA ASN A 248 23.63 3.48 -1.40
C ASN A 248 23.06 3.31 0.03
N TYR A 249 21.82 3.75 0.26
CA TYR A 249 21.11 3.67 1.53
C TYR A 249 19.76 2.97 1.34
N ARG A 250 19.41 2.06 2.26
CA ARG A 250 18.08 1.40 2.26
C ARG A 250 17.01 2.47 2.44
N SER A 251 16.15 2.66 1.43
CA SER A 251 15.17 3.76 1.36
C SER A 251 13.78 3.41 1.91
N GLY A 252 13.59 2.14 2.26
CA GLY A 252 12.35 1.57 2.76
C GLY A 252 11.40 1.08 1.69
N GLY A 253 10.32 0.44 2.15
CA GLY A 253 9.35 -0.21 1.27
C GLY A 253 8.33 -1.03 2.04
N LEU A 254 7.29 -1.42 1.32
CA LEU A 254 6.19 -2.27 1.78
C LEU A 254 6.42 -3.70 1.32
N ALA A 255 6.15 -4.65 2.21
CA ALA A 255 6.08 -6.06 1.85
C ALA A 255 4.70 -6.60 2.26
N PHE A 256 4.03 -7.25 1.33
CA PHE A 256 2.76 -7.93 1.55
C PHE A 256 2.98 -9.43 1.33
N GLY A 257 2.62 -10.24 2.34
CA GLY A 257 2.74 -11.69 2.28
C GLY A 257 1.42 -12.36 2.63
N HIS A 258 1.02 -13.36 1.86
CA HIS A 258 -0.15 -14.18 2.16
C HIS A 258 0.14 -15.66 1.97
N LYS A 259 -0.65 -16.53 2.60
CA LYS A 259 -0.51 -17.98 2.42
C LYS A 259 -0.75 -18.36 0.96
N SER A 260 0.04 -19.28 0.44
CA SER A 260 -0.07 -19.77 -0.95
C SER A 260 -1.42 -20.44 -1.21
N SER A 261 -2.05 -21.02 -0.18
CA SER A 261 -3.42 -21.56 -0.25
C SER A 261 -4.49 -20.50 -0.58
N LEU A 262 -4.17 -19.21 -0.46
CA LEU A 262 -5.07 -18.09 -0.76
C LEU A 262 -4.79 -17.43 -2.11
N ASN A 263 -3.88 -17.96 -2.93
CA ASN A 263 -3.51 -17.38 -4.23
C ASN A 263 -4.72 -17.14 -5.16
N ASN A 264 -5.76 -17.98 -5.09
CA ASN A 264 -6.97 -17.85 -5.91
C ASN A 264 -7.95 -16.78 -5.40
N TYR A 265 -7.75 -16.24 -4.19
CA TYR A 265 -8.65 -15.29 -3.55
C TYR A 265 -8.02 -13.92 -3.34
N ILE A 266 -6.70 -13.80 -3.43
CA ILE A 266 -5.96 -12.56 -3.22
C ILE A 266 -5.34 -12.14 -4.54
N THR A 267 -5.60 -10.90 -4.95
CA THR A 267 -5.02 -10.35 -6.19
C THR A 267 -4.38 -9.01 -5.90
N PRO A 268 -3.07 -8.83 -6.10
CA PRO A 268 -2.42 -7.53 -6.05
C PRO A 268 -3.01 -6.56 -7.09
N ILE A 269 -3.01 -5.27 -6.77
CA ILE A 269 -3.42 -4.20 -7.69
C ILE A 269 -2.22 -3.27 -7.89
N ASP A 270 -1.82 -3.10 -9.15
CA ASP A 270 -0.70 -2.23 -9.50
C ASP A 270 -1.07 -0.77 -9.26
N SER A 271 -0.15 -0.04 -8.64
CA SER A 271 -0.32 1.38 -8.32
C SER A 271 1.03 2.08 -8.35
N ASN A 272 1.03 3.32 -8.82
CA ASN A 272 2.23 4.15 -8.90
C ASN A 272 2.49 4.92 -7.59
N CYS A 273 1.53 5.02 -6.68
CA CYS A 273 1.75 5.69 -5.39
C CYS A 273 2.75 4.91 -4.53
N PRO A 274 3.87 5.51 -4.09
CA PRO A 274 4.90 4.80 -3.34
C PRO A 274 4.51 4.51 -1.87
N PHE A 275 3.40 5.08 -1.39
CA PHE A 275 2.99 5.01 0.02
C PHE A 275 1.99 3.90 0.34
N VAL A 276 1.43 3.25 -0.68
CA VAL A 276 0.41 2.22 -0.52
C VAL A 276 0.66 1.04 -1.45
N PHE A 277 0.45 -0.17 -0.93
CA PHE A 277 0.37 -1.40 -1.71
C PHE A 277 -1.07 -1.89 -1.69
N TRP A 278 -1.72 -1.94 -2.86
CA TRP A 278 -3.10 -2.36 -2.99
C TRP A 278 -3.22 -3.85 -3.32
N PHE A 279 -4.24 -4.48 -2.77
CA PHE A 279 -4.67 -5.81 -3.15
C PHE A 279 -6.17 -5.95 -2.92
N LYS A 280 -6.82 -6.86 -3.64
CA LYS A 280 -8.22 -7.23 -3.40
C LYS A 280 -8.32 -8.63 -2.79
N ILE A 281 -9.28 -8.78 -1.90
CA ILE A 281 -9.72 -10.07 -1.37
C ILE A 281 -11.05 -10.41 -2.03
N CYS A 282 -11.12 -11.56 -2.68
CA CYS A 282 -12.28 -12.01 -3.43
C CYS A 282 -13.52 -12.07 -2.54
N LYS A 283 -14.63 -11.51 -3.05
CA LYS A 283 -15.93 -11.46 -2.41
C LYS A 283 -16.47 -12.81 -1.93
N LYS A 284 -16.08 -13.91 -2.59
CA LYS A 284 -16.43 -15.28 -2.20
C LYS A 284 -15.81 -15.70 -0.87
N LEU A 285 -14.60 -15.20 -0.57
CA LEU A 285 -13.88 -15.51 0.66
C LEU A 285 -14.44 -14.70 1.84
N VAL A 286 -14.62 -13.40 1.66
CA VAL A 286 -15.11 -12.48 2.72
C VAL A 286 -16.64 -12.44 2.83
N GLN A 287 -17.36 -13.12 1.94
CA GLN A 287 -18.83 -13.16 1.88
C GLN A 287 -19.45 -11.75 1.79
N LEU A 288 -18.92 -10.94 0.87
CA LEU A 288 -19.43 -9.59 0.58
C LEU A 288 -20.04 -9.54 -0.84
N PRO A 289 -20.87 -8.53 -1.17
CA PRO A 289 -21.40 -8.35 -2.52
C PRO A 289 -20.33 -8.04 -3.58
N GLN A 290 -19.27 -7.35 -3.16
CA GLN A 290 -18.13 -6.93 -3.97
C GLN A 290 -16.82 -7.36 -3.31
N ASP A 291 -15.71 -7.34 -4.07
CA ASP A 291 -14.40 -7.70 -3.54
C ASP A 291 -13.98 -6.68 -2.46
N LEU A 292 -13.30 -7.12 -1.41
CA LEU A 292 -12.78 -6.21 -0.39
C LEU A 292 -11.45 -5.63 -0.87
N ILE A 293 -11.37 -4.32 -1.07
CA ILE A 293 -10.14 -3.64 -1.46
C ILE A 293 -9.33 -3.30 -0.21
N CYS A 294 -8.07 -3.72 -0.19
CA CYS A 294 -7.18 -3.54 0.93
C CYS A 294 -5.94 -2.72 0.55
N GLY A 295 -5.55 -1.76 1.39
CA GLY A 295 -4.35 -0.94 1.21
C GLY A 295 -3.38 -1.08 2.37
N VAL A 296 -2.18 -1.60 2.10
CA VAL A 296 -1.06 -1.62 3.08
C VAL A 296 -0.30 -0.31 2.96
N ILE A 297 -0.26 0.50 4.01
CA ILE A 297 0.25 1.88 3.97
C ILE A 297 1.52 2.05 4.78
N TYR A 298 2.45 2.83 4.24
CA TYR A 298 3.60 3.35 4.97
C TYR A 298 3.89 4.79 4.55
N ILE A 299 3.56 5.72 5.45
CA ILE A 299 3.87 7.14 5.30
C ILE A 299 5.13 7.43 6.12
N PRO A 300 6.22 7.95 5.51
CA PRO A 300 7.43 8.29 6.25
C PRO A 300 7.19 9.37 7.33
N PRO A 301 7.97 9.39 8.42
CA PRO A 301 7.78 10.34 9.50
C PRO A 301 8.09 11.79 9.06
N ILE A 302 7.43 12.74 9.72
CA ILE A 302 7.69 14.17 9.60
C ILE A 302 9.12 14.47 10.07
N ASN A 303 9.81 15.40 9.39
CA ASN A 303 11.18 15.83 9.66
C ASN A 303 12.27 14.80 9.30
N THR A 304 11.94 13.81 8.46
CA THR A 304 12.92 12.92 7.85
C THR A 304 13.28 13.39 6.44
N LEU A 305 14.39 12.91 5.89
CA LEU A 305 14.76 13.15 4.47
C LEU A 305 13.71 12.63 3.46
N TYR A 306 12.76 11.83 3.93
CA TYR A 306 11.71 11.22 3.13
C TYR A 306 10.32 11.79 3.45
N THR A 307 10.23 12.88 4.22
CA THR A 307 8.97 13.56 4.55
C THR A 307 8.15 13.77 3.27
N ALA A 308 6.87 13.40 3.32
CA ALA A 308 5.97 13.43 2.16
C ALA A 308 4.65 14.09 2.55
N ASP A 309 4.58 15.40 2.42
CA ASP A 309 3.43 16.18 2.89
C ASP A 309 2.14 15.90 2.13
N ASP A 310 2.25 15.45 0.88
CA ASP A 310 1.13 15.11 0.01
C ASP A 310 0.77 13.61 0.04
N ALA A 311 1.44 12.79 0.87
CA ALA A 311 1.24 11.34 0.89
C ALA A 311 -0.22 10.93 1.13
N ILE A 312 -0.90 11.58 2.09
CA ILE A 312 -2.31 11.31 2.38
C ILE A 312 -3.20 11.69 1.18
N SER A 313 -2.90 12.81 0.52
CA SER A 313 -3.63 13.27 -0.67
C SER A 313 -3.45 12.31 -1.86
N GLU A 314 -2.24 11.77 -2.06
CA GLU A 314 -1.98 10.76 -3.10
C GLU A 314 -2.75 9.47 -2.83
N ILE A 315 -2.75 9.00 -1.58
CA ILE A 315 -3.54 7.82 -1.17
C ILE A 315 -5.03 8.07 -1.38
N GLU A 316 -5.53 9.28 -1.08
CA GLU A 316 -6.93 9.68 -1.31
C GLU A 316 -7.33 9.64 -2.79
N ILE A 317 -6.45 10.07 -3.68
CA ILE A 317 -6.67 9.98 -5.13
C ILE A 317 -6.76 8.52 -5.58
N GLU A 318 -5.88 7.65 -5.10
CA GLU A 318 -5.93 6.22 -5.43
C GLU A 318 -7.17 5.55 -4.85
N LEU A 319 -7.53 5.85 -3.60
CA LEU A 319 -8.74 5.36 -2.96
C LEU A 319 -10.00 5.70 -3.76
N HIS A 320 -10.11 6.93 -4.28
CA HIS A 320 -11.26 7.31 -5.10
C HIS A 320 -11.35 6.49 -6.41
N ASN A 321 -10.21 6.09 -6.99
CA ASN A 321 -10.22 5.15 -8.11
C ASN A 321 -10.69 3.76 -7.69
N MET A 322 -10.28 3.29 -6.50
CA MET A 322 -10.71 2.00 -5.95
C MET A 322 -12.22 1.95 -5.68
N TYR A 323 -12.84 3.07 -5.29
CA TYR A 323 -14.29 3.14 -5.08
C TYR A 323 -15.13 2.89 -6.34
N LYS A 324 -14.53 2.95 -7.54
CA LYS A 324 -15.20 2.54 -8.78
C LYS A 324 -15.43 1.02 -8.82
N ASP A 325 -14.56 0.26 -8.18
CA ASP A 325 -14.57 -1.20 -8.21
C ASP A 325 -15.28 -1.80 -6.99
N SER A 326 -15.13 -1.19 -5.81
CA SER A 326 -15.76 -1.66 -4.58
C SER A 326 -15.99 -0.57 -3.55
N GLN A 327 -17.14 -0.63 -2.87
CA GLN A 327 -17.48 0.19 -1.71
C GLN A 327 -16.87 -0.35 -0.40
N TYR A 328 -16.32 -1.56 -0.43
CA TYR A 328 -15.74 -2.23 0.73
C TYR A 328 -14.23 -2.02 0.72
N VAL A 329 -13.75 -1.17 1.64
CA VAL A 329 -12.34 -0.79 1.73
C VAL A 329 -11.81 -1.00 3.14
N CYS A 330 -10.59 -1.55 3.23
CA CYS A 330 -9.83 -1.70 4.47
C CYS A 330 -8.39 -1.19 4.28
N LEU A 331 -7.98 -0.17 5.02
CA LEU A 331 -6.63 0.38 4.97
C LEU A 331 -5.92 0.09 6.27
N PHE A 332 -4.63 -0.28 6.19
CA PHE A 332 -3.86 -0.56 7.38
C PHE A 332 -2.36 -0.36 7.19
N GLY A 333 -1.66 0.00 8.27
CA GLY A 333 -0.21 0.18 8.26
C GLY A 333 0.23 1.38 9.09
N ASP A 334 1.47 1.83 8.87
CA ASP A 334 2.08 2.94 9.61
C ASP A 334 1.86 4.26 8.87
N PHE A 335 0.96 5.09 9.40
CA PHE A 335 0.63 6.39 8.82
C PHE A 335 1.52 7.51 9.38
N ASN A 336 2.36 7.23 10.40
CA ASN A 336 3.08 8.25 11.18
C ASN A 336 2.20 9.44 11.62
N SER A 337 0.90 9.17 11.78
CA SER A 337 -0.15 10.15 12.02
C SER A 337 -0.64 10.02 13.44
N ARG A 338 -0.38 10.99 14.31
CA ARG A 338 -0.92 10.98 15.68
C ARG A 338 -2.23 11.75 15.65
N THR A 339 -3.34 11.06 15.81
CA THR A 339 -4.70 11.62 15.68
C THR A 339 -5.32 12.02 17.02
N GLY A 340 -4.66 11.70 18.14
CA GLY A 340 -5.18 11.95 19.47
C GLY A 340 -6.53 11.26 19.69
N THR A 341 -7.47 12.04 20.19
CA THR A 341 -8.89 11.66 20.40
C THR A 341 -9.83 12.36 19.40
N LEU A 342 -9.30 12.95 18.33
CA LEU A 342 -10.13 13.59 17.30
C LEU A 342 -11.09 12.57 16.67
N ALA A 343 -12.35 13.00 16.51
CA ALA A 343 -13.37 12.24 15.80
C ALA A 343 -13.04 12.15 14.31
N ASP A 344 -13.16 10.94 13.78
CA ASP A 344 -13.01 10.54 12.37
C ASP A 344 -14.32 10.67 11.58
N PHE A 345 -15.37 11.23 12.20
CA PHE A 345 -16.68 11.51 11.62
C PHE A 345 -17.10 12.97 11.89
N TYR A 346 -18.13 13.45 11.21
CA TYR A 346 -18.76 14.75 11.51
C TYR A 346 -19.78 14.58 12.63
N ASP A 347 -19.61 15.29 13.76
CA ASP A 347 -20.60 15.26 14.85
C ASP A 347 -21.75 16.24 14.53
N ILE A 348 -22.99 15.96 14.95
CA ILE A 348 -24.13 16.88 14.69
C ILE A 348 -23.88 18.21 15.41
N ASP A 349 -23.29 18.14 16.60
CA ASP A 349 -22.93 19.30 17.42
C ASP A 349 -21.81 20.16 16.78
N ASP A 350 -21.15 19.68 15.71
CA ASP A 350 -20.23 20.50 14.92
C ASP A 350 -20.98 21.51 14.00
N PHE A 351 -22.32 21.44 13.94
CA PHE A 351 -23.18 22.29 13.11
C PHE A 351 -24.11 23.17 13.97
N ASP A 352 -24.39 24.41 13.52
CA ASP A 352 -25.17 25.41 14.25
C ASP A 352 -26.67 25.03 14.38
N ASP A 353 -27.32 25.37 15.51
CA ASP A 353 -28.65 24.86 15.94
C ASP A 353 -29.77 25.07 14.91
N THR A 354 -29.67 26.09 14.06
CA THR A 354 -30.64 26.35 12.97
C THR A 354 -30.59 25.33 11.82
N PHE A 355 -29.55 24.50 11.71
CA PHE A 355 -29.38 23.49 10.66
C PHE A 355 -29.75 22.06 11.11
N VAL A 356 -29.97 21.86 12.40
CA VAL A 356 -30.10 20.53 13.02
C VAL A 356 -31.34 19.77 12.50
N ASN A 357 -32.46 20.45 12.26
CA ASN A 357 -33.69 19.80 11.78
C ASN A 357 -33.66 19.31 10.32
N GLU A 358 -32.81 19.89 9.44
CA GLU A 358 -32.59 19.35 8.08
C GLU A 358 -31.47 18.29 8.04
N LEU A 359 -30.59 18.24 9.06
CA LEU A 359 -29.49 17.29 9.19
C LEU A 359 -29.85 16.02 9.98
N ILE A 360 -30.90 16.05 10.81
CA ILE A 360 -31.41 14.86 11.53
C ILE A 360 -31.84 13.77 10.52
N ASP A 361 -32.54 14.15 9.44
CA ASP A 361 -32.86 13.22 8.34
C ASP A 361 -31.59 12.72 7.63
N PHE A 362 -30.53 13.52 7.54
CA PHE A 362 -29.25 13.10 6.93
C PHE A 362 -28.47 12.10 7.79
N ASN A 363 -28.58 12.20 9.12
CA ASN A 363 -27.86 11.34 10.05
C ASN A 363 -28.48 9.93 10.11
N GLU A 364 -29.80 9.81 9.92
CA GLU A 364 -30.51 8.53 9.76
C GLU A 364 -30.12 7.78 8.47
N PHE A 365 -29.58 8.49 7.46
CA PHE A 365 -29.05 7.93 6.21
C PHE A 365 -27.51 7.94 6.12
N SER A 366 -26.80 8.32 7.19
CA SER A 366 -25.35 8.42 7.19
C SER A 366 -24.68 7.08 7.55
N GLU A 367 -23.57 6.74 6.87
CA GLU A 367 -22.84 5.48 7.11
C GLU A 367 -22.35 5.31 8.56
N ILE A 368 -22.29 6.38 9.36
CA ILE A 368 -21.95 6.29 10.78
C ILE A 368 -23.04 5.55 11.59
N GLY A 369 -24.32 5.61 11.18
CA GLY A 369 -25.43 4.90 11.84
C GLY A 369 -25.24 3.37 11.84
N ILE A 370 -24.54 2.84 10.83
CA ILE A 370 -24.18 1.42 10.73
C ILE A 370 -23.33 0.99 11.94
N LEU A 371 -22.50 1.88 12.48
CA LEU A 371 -21.72 1.54 13.68
C LEU A 371 -22.63 1.36 14.90
N ASP A 372 -23.70 2.15 15.02
CA ASP A 372 -24.65 2.02 16.13
C ASP A 372 -25.46 0.73 16.01
N ASP A 373 -25.90 0.38 14.81
CA ASP A 373 -26.62 -0.87 14.53
C ASP A 373 -25.79 -2.11 14.90
N LEU A 374 -24.47 -2.01 14.73
CA LEU A 374 -23.51 -3.05 15.10
C LEU A 374 -23.04 -2.98 16.56
N GLY A 375 -23.52 -2.01 17.34
CA GLY A 375 -23.12 -1.81 18.74
C GLY A 375 -21.66 -1.35 18.90
N ILE A 376 -21.08 -0.76 17.87
CA ILE A 376 -19.71 -0.25 17.85
C ILE A 376 -19.70 1.23 18.27
N PRO A 377 -18.90 1.65 19.26
CA PRO A 377 -18.88 3.04 19.72
C PRO A 377 -18.51 4.01 18.60
N ARG A 378 -19.31 5.08 18.39
CA ARG A 378 -19.00 6.17 17.44
C ARG A 378 -17.69 6.89 17.74
N LYS A 379 -17.40 7.15 19.02
CA LYS A 379 -16.14 7.75 19.48
C LYS A 379 -15.18 6.65 19.89
N ARG A 380 -14.00 6.61 19.26
CA ARG A 380 -12.92 5.68 19.62
C ARG A 380 -12.19 6.13 20.87
N ASN A 381 -11.67 5.17 21.62
CA ASN A 381 -10.71 5.45 22.69
C ASN A 381 -9.28 5.53 22.15
N SER A 382 -8.43 6.31 22.81
CA SER A 382 -7.00 6.39 22.49
C SER A 382 -6.22 6.77 23.74
N GLN A 383 -5.17 6.02 24.06
CA GLN A 383 -4.21 6.42 25.08
C GLN A 383 -3.22 7.48 24.59
N ASP A 384 -3.09 7.65 23.27
CA ASP A 384 -2.35 8.76 22.68
C ASP A 384 -3.26 9.99 22.56
N GLN A 385 -2.89 11.06 23.25
CA GLN A 385 -3.60 12.35 23.24
C GLN A 385 -2.95 13.36 22.28
N THR A 386 -1.84 13.02 21.65
CA THR A 386 -1.09 13.96 20.81
C THR A 386 -1.68 14.03 19.41
N VAL A 387 -1.74 15.24 18.84
CA VAL A 387 -2.18 15.45 17.45
C VAL A 387 -1.08 16.13 16.62
N ASN A 388 -0.54 15.43 15.62
CA ASN A 388 0.43 16.02 14.67
C ASN A 388 -0.25 16.50 13.37
N THR A 389 0.52 17.09 12.46
CA THR A 389 0.03 17.62 11.17
C THR A 389 -0.55 16.52 10.28
N TYR A 390 0.12 15.36 10.19
CA TYR A 390 -0.40 14.20 9.46
C TYR A 390 -1.67 13.64 10.10
N GLY A 391 -1.79 13.65 11.43
CA GLY A 391 -3.01 13.25 12.14
C GLY A 391 -4.21 14.12 11.79
N ARG A 392 -4.06 15.44 11.67
CA ARG A 392 -5.16 16.32 11.23
C ARG A 392 -5.58 16.05 9.79
N LYS A 393 -4.60 15.81 8.91
CA LYS A 393 -4.85 15.41 7.51
C LYS A 393 -5.55 14.06 7.44
N LEU A 394 -5.12 13.08 8.23
CA LEU A 394 -5.72 11.74 8.28
C LEU A 394 -7.16 11.78 8.81
N ILE A 395 -7.44 12.57 9.83
CA ILE A 395 -8.82 12.77 10.31
C ILE A 395 -9.69 13.43 9.22
N SER A 396 -9.15 14.41 8.48
CA SER A 396 -9.87 15.02 7.37
C SER A 396 -10.14 14.01 6.24
N PHE A 397 -9.16 13.16 5.93
CA PHE A 397 -9.29 12.05 4.99
C PHE A 397 -10.39 11.07 5.43
N CYS A 398 -10.42 10.66 6.70
CA CYS A 398 -11.45 9.79 7.26
C CYS A 398 -12.85 10.40 7.08
N LYS A 399 -13.04 11.65 7.53
CA LYS A 399 -14.31 12.38 7.43
C LYS A 399 -14.79 12.56 6.00
N ASN A 400 -13.88 12.88 5.06
CA ASN A 400 -14.24 13.15 3.66
C ASN A 400 -14.61 11.89 2.89
N ASN A 401 -14.11 10.72 3.31
CA ASN A 401 -14.26 9.46 2.58
C ASN A 401 -15.12 8.42 3.32
N ASN A 402 -15.79 8.81 4.42
CA ASN A 402 -16.56 7.92 5.31
C ASN A 402 -15.76 6.68 5.74
N ILE A 403 -14.49 6.88 6.08
CA ILE A 403 -13.60 5.84 6.58
C ILE A 403 -13.43 6.00 8.09
N PHE A 404 -13.70 4.93 8.82
CA PHE A 404 -13.67 4.92 10.28
C PHE A 404 -12.45 4.14 10.79
N ILE A 405 -11.79 4.68 11.81
CA ILE A 405 -10.63 4.07 12.46
C ILE A 405 -11.10 3.00 13.43
N LEU A 406 -10.59 1.77 13.32
CA LEU A 406 -10.95 0.65 14.18
C LEU A 406 -10.28 0.72 15.56
N ASN A 407 -9.05 1.25 15.62
CA ASN A 407 -8.28 1.36 16.86
C ASN A 407 -9.13 2.04 17.96
N GLY A 408 -9.23 1.41 19.13
CA GLY A 408 -10.02 1.95 20.23
C GLY A 408 -11.53 1.68 20.19
N ARG A 409 -12.06 0.92 19.22
CA ARG A 409 -13.51 0.61 19.11
C ARG A 409 -13.89 -0.82 19.46
N PHE A 410 -13.01 -1.79 19.23
CA PHE A 410 -13.28 -3.21 19.44
C PHE A 410 -12.91 -3.69 20.85
N LEU A 411 -13.50 -4.80 21.29
CA LEU A 411 -13.38 -5.29 22.67
C LEU A 411 -11.92 -5.50 23.11
N SER A 412 -11.11 -6.15 22.27
CA SER A 412 -9.70 -6.45 22.55
C SER A 412 -8.78 -5.22 22.53
N ASP A 413 -9.25 -4.08 22.01
CA ASP A 413 -8.56 -2.79 22.05
C ASP A 413 -9.43 -1.66 22.60
N LYS A 414 -10.39 -1.96 23.49
CA LYS A 414 -11.38 -0.97 23.95
C LYS A 414 -10.76 0.26 24.61
N VAL A 415 -9.56 0.14 25.17
CA VAL A 415 -8.84 1.25 25.81
C VAL A 415 -8.05 2.13 24.83
N GLY A 416 -7.91 1.70 23.57
CA GLY A 416 -7.10 2.37 22.54
C GLY A 416 -5.60 2.29 22.84
N ASN A 417 -5.06 1.07 22.85
CA ASN A 417 -3.68 0.83 23.23
C ASN A 417 -2.70 1.49 22.24
N PRO A 418 -1.54 1.99 22.72
CA PRO A 418 -0.50 2.50 21.84
C PRO A 418 0.00 1.43 20.89
N THR A 419 0.16 1.79 19.61
CA THR A 419 0.77 0.90 18.61
C THR A 419 2.28 0.99 18.61
N SER A 420 2.86 1.99 19.29
CA SER A 420 4.29 2.09 19.52
C SER A 420 4.67 1.82 20.97
N ARG A 421 5.96 1.55 21.19
CA ARG A 421 6.59 1.48 22.51
C ARG A 421 6.59 2.83 23.23
N ASN A 422 6.57 3.94 22.49
CA ASN A 422 6.64 5.30 23.02
C ASN A 422 5.26 5.90 23.33
N SER A 423 4.27 5.04 23.52
CA SER A 423 2.89 5.43 23.80
C SER A 423 2.19 6.22 22.68
N SER A 424 2.68 6.12 21.45
CA SER A 424 2.02 6.70 20.28
C SER A 424 1.05 5.72 19.63
N VAL A 425 -0.02 6.24 19.04
CA VAL A 425 -0.89 5.52 18.09
C VAL A 425 -0.60 6.10 16.71
N VAL A 426 0.06 5.32 15.86
CA VAL A 426 0.47 5.73 14.50
C VAL A 426 0.21 4.65 13.46
N ASP A 427 0.06 3.41 13.91
CA ASP A 427 -0.34 2.27 13.10
C ASP A 427 -1.85 2.10 13.24
N TYR A 428 -2.57 2.17 12.13
CA TYR A 428 -4.04 2.11 12.14
C TYR A 428 -4.54 0.95 11.31
N VAL A 429 -5.74 0.48 11.66
CA VAL A 429 -6.64 -0.16 10.71
C VAL A 429 -7.87 0.74 10.60
N MET A 430 -8.32 1.01 9.39
CA MET A 430 -9.48 1.83 9.10
C MET A 430 -10.25 1.27 7.90
N GLY A 431 -11.54 1.50 7.81
CA GLY A 431 -12.32 1.03 6.66
C GLY A 431 -13.69 1.67 6.54
N SER A 432 -14.39 1.37 5.44
CA SER A 432 -15.77 1.80 5.27
C SER A 432 -16.67 1.14 6.33
N ALA A 433 -17.74 1.82 6.79
CA ALA A 433 -18.60 1.28 7.85
C ALA A 433 -19.14 -0.12 7.50
N ASN A 434 -19.43 -0.34 6.22
CA ASN A 434 -19.94 -1.60 5.68
C ASN A 434 -19.02 -2.81 5.89
N ILE A 435 -17.73 -2.65 6.21
CA ILE A 435 -16.87 -3.81 6.51
C ILE A 435 -16.92 -4.23 7.98
N PHE A 436 -17.47 -3.40 8.88
CA PHE A 436 -17.34 -3.62 10.32
C PHE A 436 -18.10 -4.86 10.80
N HIS A 437 -19.21 -5.22 10.15
CA HIS A 437 -19.96 -6.45 10.45
C HIS A 437 -19.18 -7.74 10.13
N LYS A 438 -18.08 -7.66 9.36
CA LYS A 438 -17.17 -8.79 9.09
C LYS A 438 -16.02 -8.86 10.08
N ILE A 439 -15.83 -7.87 10.94
CA ILE A 439 -14.70 -7.84 11.87
C ILE A 439 -15.08 -8.61 13.13
N VAL A 440 -14.36 -9.70 13.39
CA VAL A 440 -14.56 -10.54 14.58
C VAL A 440 -13.76 -10.00 15.75
N ASP A 441 -12.51 -9.62 15.50
CA ASP A 441 -11.61 -9.13 16.54
C ASP A 441 -10.54 -8.18 15.99
N PHE A 442 -10.05 -7.31 16.85
CA PHE A 442 -8.98 -6.36 16.58
C PHE A 442 -8.15 -6.13 17.85
N GLU A 443 -6.87 -6.49 17.80
CA GLU A 443 -5.96 -6.45 18.95
C GLU A 443 -4.64 -5.75 18.59
N ILE A 444 -4.14 -4.91 19.51
CA ILE A 444 -2.76 -4.45 19.50
C ILE A 444 -1.90 -5.44 20.28
N MET A 445 -1.09 -6.22 19.57
CA MET A 445 -0.30 -7.30 20.16
C MET A 445 0.82 -6.78 21.08
N GLN A 446 1.39 -7.67 21.89
CA GLN A 446 2.52 -7.32 22.76
C GLN A 446 3.78 -6.97 21.95
N PHE A 447 4.46 -5.90 22.39
CA PHE A 447 5.75 -5.50 21.84
C PHE A 447 6.79 -6.62 21.95
N SER A 448 7.53 -6.87 20.87
CA SER A 448 8.62 -7.85 20.80
C SER A 448 9.84 -7.24 20.12
N ASN A 449 10.99 -7.31 20.81
CA ASN A 449 12.28 -6.82 20.27
C ASN A 449 12.77 -7.66 19.07
N LEU A 450 12.13 -8.80 18.80
CA LEU A 450 12.45 -9.63 17.64
C LEU A 450 11.86 -9.05 16.34
N TYR A 451 10.72 -8.37 16.43
CA TYR A 451 9.95 -7.92 15.28
C TYR A 451 10.15 -6.43 14.99
N SER A 452 10.26 -5.61 16.03
CA SER A 452 10.45 -4.16 15.89
C SER A 452 11.20 -3.59 17.08
N ASP A 453 11.83 -2.44 16.88
CA ASP A 453 12.40 -1.60 17.94
C ASP A 453 11.38 -0.60 18.52
N ILE A 454 10.35 -0.25 17.74
CA ILE A 454 9.34 0.75 18.11
C ILE A 454 7.91 0.20 18.04
N HIS A 455 7.53 -0.46 16.96
CA HIS A 455 6.13 -0.77 16.66
C HIS A 455 5.66 -2.08 17.31
N LYS A 456 4.37 -2.16 17.60
CA LYS A 456 3.66 -3.35 18.04
C LYS A 456 2.89 -3.91 16.85
N PRO A 457 2.87 -5.25 16.66
CA PRO A 457 2.02 -5.84 15.63
C PRO A 457 0.54 -5.55 15.90
N ILE A 458 -0.22 -5.31 14.84
CA ILE A 458 -1.67 -5.23 14.88
C ILE A 458 -2.24 -6.54 14.33
N PHE A 459 -3.25 -7.07 15.02
CA PHE A 459 -4.00 -8.23 14.60
C PHE A 459 -5.44 -7.82 14.25
N LEU A 460 -5.89 -8.18 13.06
CA LEU A 460 -7.26 -8.02 12.58
C LEU A 460 -7.78 -9.40 12.17
N GLN A 461 -8.94 -9.77 12.71
CA GLN A 461 -9.64 -10.99 12.33
C GLN A 461 -10.93 -10.66 11.57
N LEU A 462 -11.03 -11.18 10.35
CA LEU A 462 -12.23 -11.08 9.53
C LEU A 462 -12.96 -12.44 9.48
N ASP A 463 -14.28 -12.39 9.50
CA ASP A 463 -15.13 -13.55 9.23
C ASP A 463 -15.07 -13.89 7.74
N CYS A 464 -14.61 -15.09 7.42
CA CYS A 464 -14.36 -15.56 6.06
C CYS A 464 -14.95 -16.97 5.86
N ASN A 465 -15.55 -17.22 4.69
CA ASN A 465 -15.90 -18.57 4.27
C ASN A 465 -14.69 -19.28 3.68
N VAL A 466 -13.98 -20.04 4.52
CA VAL A 466 -13.03 -21.03 4.01
C VAL A 466 -13.80 -22.34 3.92
N LYS A 467 -14.15 -22.78 2.71
CA LYS A 467 -14.64 -24.16 2.51
C LYS A 467 -13.62 -25.08 3.17
N THR A 468 -14.07 -25.87 4.13
CA THR A 468 -13.25 -26.71 5.01
C THR A 468 -12.38 -27.71 4.24
N ASP A 469 -12.71 -27.97 2.97
CA ASP A 469 -11.88 -28.75 2.05
C ASP A 469 -10.49 -28.14 1.80
N MET A 470 -10.32 -26.82 1.96
CA MET A 470 -9.04 -26.10 1.79
C MET A 470 -8.13 -26.13 3.03
N LEU A 471 -8.64 -26.53 4.21
CA LEU A 471 -7.78 -26.84 5.36
C LEU A 471 -7.11 -28.22 5.23
N LYS A 472 -7.43 -28.97 4.15
CA LYS A 472 -6.75 -30.21 3.77
C LYS A 472 -5.63 -29.99 2.74
N GLU A 473 -5.00 -28.82 2.67
CA GLU A 473 -3.75 -28.67 1.92
C GLU A 473 -2.60 -28.28 2.85
N ASN A 474 -2.23 -29.27 3.67
CA ASN A 474 -0.85 -29.74 3.87
C ASN A 474 -0.81 -31.04 4.72
N THR A 475 -1.84 -31.89 4.63
CA THR A 475 -1.52 -33.31 4.66
C THR A 475 -0.97 -33.63 3.29
N CYS A 476 0.36 -33.63 3.22
CA CYS A 476 1.09 -34.40 2.23
C CYS A 476 0.33 -35.71 1.96
N ILE A 477 0.48 -36.28 0.77
CA ILE A 477 0.33 -37.73 0.62
C ILE A 477 1.42 -38.32 1.53
N ARG A 478 1.12 -38.39 2.84
CA ARG A 478 1.95 -38.92 3.90
C ARG A 478 1.67 -40.39 3.84
N ASN A 479 2.69 -41.18 3.53
CA ASN A 479 2.66 -42.58 3.91
C ASN A 479 2.55 -42.58 5.44
N ASN A 480 1.32 -42.73 5.93
CA ASN A 480 1.00 -42.79 7.35
C ASN A 480 1.51 -44.13 7.87
N GLU A 481 2.79 -44.21 8.18
CA GLU A 481 3.31 -45.32 8.98
C GLU A 481 2.65 -45.22 10.37
N LYS A 482 1.80 -46.21 10.65
CA LYS A 482 1.14 -46.38 11.94
C LYS A 482 2.17 -46.92 12.92
N TYR A 483 2.32 -46.28 14.06
CA TYR A 483 3.20 -46.75 15.14
C TYR A 483 2.40 -46.96 16.41
N ILE A 484 2.84 -47.90 17.24
CA ILE A 484 2.24 -48.15 18.54
C ILE A 484 2.60 -47.02 19.52
N GLY A 485 1.64 -46.62 20.35
CA GLY A 485 1.82 -45.59 21.37
C GLY A 485 2.96 -45.90 22.33
N LYS A 486 3.62 -44.85 22.84
CA LYS A 486 4.75 -45.00 23.77
C LYS A 486 4.33 -45.71 25.07
N TRP A 487 5.22 -46.53 25.60
CA TRP A 487 5.06 -47.20 26.90
C TRP A 487 4.72 -46.20 28.01
N LYS A 488 3.68 -46.51 28.78
CA LYS A 488 3.27 -45.77 29.98
C LYS A 488 3.31 -46.73 31.16
N HIS A 489 4.17 -46.48 32.14
CA HIS A 489 4.40 -47.38 33.28
C HIS A 489 3.10 -47.69 34.05
N GLU A 490 2.19 -46.71 34.13
CA GLU A 490 0.87 -46.82 34.75
C GLU A 490 -0.03 -47.89 34.10
N LYS A 491 0.19 -48.25 32.83
CA LYS A 491 -0.59 -49.25 32.08
C LYS A 491 0.10 -50.61 31.95
N SER A 492 1.12 -50.87 32.77
CA SER A 492 1.91 -52.11 32.68
C SER A 492 1.10 -53.37 33.04
N THR A 493 0.11 -53.24 33.94
CA THR A 493 -0.84 -54.32 34.25
C THR A 493 -1.74 -54.64 33.08
N ASP A 494 -2.26 -53.60 32.41
CA ASP A 494 -3.16 -53.72 31.27
C ASP A 494 -2.45 -54.36 30.07
N PHE A 495 -1.17 -54.02 29.88
CA PHE A 495 -0.34 -54.67 28.86
C PHE A 495 -0.22 -56.18 29.11
N LYS A 496 0.05 -56.58 30.35
CA LYS A 496 0.16 -58.00 30.72
C LYS A 496 -1.17 -58.75 30.54
N SER A 497 -2.30 -58.12 30.83
CA SER A 497 -3.62 -58.75 30.61
C SER A 497 -3.99 -58.88 29.14
N ASN A 498 -3.42 -58.02 28.27
CA ASN A 498 -3.72 -58.02 26.84
C ASN A 498 -2.84 -58.99 26.02
N ILE A 499 -1.86 -59.66 26.64
CA ILE A 499 -1.09 -60.73 25.99
C ILE A 499 -2.01 -61.92 25.75
N ASN A 500 -2.18 -62.29 24.48
CA ASN A 500 -3.00 -63.43 24.09
C ASN A 500 -2.32 -64.73 24.54
N ARG A 501 -2.87 -65.39 25.55
CA ARG A 501 -2.31 -66.63 26.11
C ARG A 501 -2.43 -67.81 25.15
N ASP A 502 -3.45 -67.83 24.30
CA ASP A 502 -3.66 -68.92 23.36
C ASP A 502 -2.57 -68.91 22.27
N GLU A 503 -2.28 -67.74 21.70
CA GLU A 503 -1.18 -67.57 20.74
C GLU A 503 0.21 -67.88 21.34
N VAL A 504 0.39 -67.60 22.63
CA VAL A 504 1.63 -67.95 23.35
C VAL A 504 1.74 -69.47 23.51
N ASN A 505 0.65 -70.17 23.80
CA ASN A 505 0.63 -71.62 23.93
C ASN A 505 0.85 -72.31 22.58
N ASP A 506 0.29 -71.77 21.49
CA ASP A 506 0.51 -72.25 20.13
C ASP A 506 1.98 -72.10 19.73
N LEU A 507 2.58 -70.94 20.03
CA LEU A 507 4.01 -70.70 19.81
C LEU A 507 4.89 -71.64 20.65
N LEU A 508 4.55 -71.87 21.91
CA LEU A 508 5.28 -72.80 22.77
C LEU A 508 5.23 -74.23 22.23
N SER A 509 4.06 -74.67 21.75
CA SER A 509 3.89 -75.99 21.13
C SER A 509 4.75 -76.12 19.86
N HIS A 510 4.76 -75.09 19.02
CA HIS A 510 5.59 -75.03 17.82
C HIS A 510 7.09 -75.05 18.14
N ILE A 511 7.54 -74.35 19.19
CA ILE A 511 8.94 -74.39 19.64
C ILE A 511 9.32 -75.78 20.13
N LEU A 512 8.44 -76.46 20.87
CA LEU A 512 8.68 -77.82 21.36
C LEU A 512 8.77 -78.83 20.22
N GLU A 513 7.90 -78.73 19.22
CA GLU A 513 7.96 -79.59 18.01
C GLU A 513 9.26 -79.42 17.21
N ILE A 514 9.78 -78.19 17.13
CA ILE A 514 11.06 -77.91 16.47
C ILE A 514 12.24 -78.38 17.34
N HIS A 515 12.12 -78.30 18.67
CA HIS A 515 13.17 -78.75 19.60
C HIS A 515 13.38 -80.26 19.54
N ASP A 516 12.29 -81.03 19.37
CA ASP A 516 12.33 -82.50 19.29
C ASP A 516 13.00 -83.02 18.01
N ASP A 517 13.16 -82.18 16.97
CA ASP A 517 13.85 -82.53 15.72
C ASP A 517 14.84 -81.44 15.31
N ILE A 518 16.02 -81.45 15.97
CA ILE A 518 17.13 -80.51 15.78
C ILE A 518 17.57 -80.37 14.32
N SER A 519 17.29 -81.36 13.46
CA SER A 519 17.60 -81.30 12.03
C SER A 519 16.76 -80.29 11.24
N LYS A 520 15.64 -79.81 11.81
CA LYS A 520 14.72 -78.81 11.24
C LYS A 520 14.99 -77.37 11.69
N VAL A 521 15.99 -77.17 12.55
CA VAL A 521 16.38 -75.83 13.01
C VAL A 521 17.27 -75.18 11.95
N ASP A 522 16.67 -74.35 11.10
CA ASP A 522 17.40 -73.47 10.19
C ASP A 522 17.18 -71.99 10.54
N GLN A 523 17.87 -71.10 9.81
CA GLN A 523 17.74 -69.66 10.02
C GLN A 523 16.29 -69.17 9.81
N ASN A 524 15.51 -69.85 8.96
CA ASN A 524 14.13 -69.46 8.65
C ASN A 524 13.20 -69.82 9.81
N SER A 525 13.34 -71.02 10.39
CA SER A 525 12.59 -71.46 11.57
C SER A 525 12.80 -70.51 12.76
N VAL A 526 14.05 -70.06 12.98
CA VAL A 526 14.36 -69.08 14.03
C VAL A 526 13.75 -67.71 13.71
N ASN A 527 13.84 -67.25 12.47
CA ASN A 527 13.24 -65.98 12.05
C ASN A 527 11.71 -65.99 12.19
N GLU A 528 11.06 -67.13 11.92
CA GLU A 528 9.62 -67.31 12.07
C GLU A 528 9.19 -67.22 13.53
N ILE A 529 9.89 -67.91 14.44
CA ILE A 529 9.66 -67.80 15.88
C ILE A 529 9.82 -66.35 16.36
N VAL A 530 10.89 -65.67 15.95
CA VAL A 530 11.12 -64.26 16.31
C VAL A 530 10.01 -63.37 15.77
N THR A 531 9.52 -63.62 14.56
CA THR A 531 8.42 -62.88 13.95
C THR A 531 7.13 -63.08 14.74
N ASN A 532 6.84 -64.31 15.16
CA ASN A 532 5.66 -64.65 15.95
C ASN A 532 5.69 -64.05 17.36
N VAL A 533 6.82 -64.13 18.06
CA VAL A 533 7.02 -63.45 19.36
C VAL A 533 6.82 -61.95 19.21
N THR A 534 7.43 -61.36 18.18
CA THR A 534 7.34 -59.92 17.93
C THR A 534 5.90 -59.51 17.67
N LYS A 535 5.15 -60.29 16.88
CA LYS A 535 3.74 -60.05 16.58
C LYS A 535 2.88 -60.06 17.83
N ILE A 536 3.00 -61.10 18.68
CA ILE A 536 2.23 -61.21 19.94
C ILE A 536 2.46 -59.98 20.83
N LEU A 537 3.72 -59.54 20.96
CA LEU A 537 4.07 -58.37 21.76
C LEU A 537 3.56 -57.06 21.15
N LEU A 538 3.63 -56.91 19.83
CA LEU A 538 3.13 -55.73 19.13
C LEU A 538 1.60 -55.64 19.21
N ASP A 539 0.87 -56.72 18.98
CA ASP A 539 -0.60 -56.74 19.04
C ASP A 539 -1.10 -56.40 20.45
N SER A 540 -0.42 -56.92 21.47
CA SER A 540 -0.68 -56.60 22.88
C SER A 540 -0.40 -55.12 23.18
N ALA A 541 0.67 -54.57 22.60
CA ALA A 541 1.05 -53.17 22.78
C ALA A 541 0.08 -52.23 22.06
N GLU A 542 -0.38 -52.60 20.87
CA GLU A 542 -1.38 -51.87 20.10
C GLU A 542 -2.71 -51.78 20.85
N LYS A 543 -3.21 -52.90 21.40
CA LYS A 543 -4.42 -52.91 22.24
C LYS A 543 -4.31 -52.02 23.48
N THR A 544 -3.12 -51.96 24.08
CA THR A 544 -2.91 -51.27 25.38
C THR A 544 -2.64 -49.78 25.23
N PHE A 545 -1.79 -49.42 24.26
CA PHE A 545 -1.27 -48.07 24.08
C PHE A 545 -1.92 -47.34 22.90
N GLY A 546 -2.70 -48.05 22.09
CA GLY A 546 -3.32 -47.55 20.86
C GLY A 546 -2.30 -47.35 19.75
N VAL A 547 -2.80 -47.15 18.54
CA VAL A 547 -2.00 -46.69 17.41
C VAL A 547 -1.94 -45.17 17.44
N VAL A 548 -0.73 -44.64 17.47
CA VAL A 548 -0.48 -43.22 17.32
C VAL A 548 0.01 -42.96 15.91
N THR A 549 -0.74 -42.16 15.17
CA THR A 549 -0.21 -41.53 13.98
C THR A 549 0.80 -40.49 14.44
N LYS A 550 2.08 -40.77 14.23
CA LYS A 550 3.08 -39.73 14.37
C LYS A 550 2.84 -38.79 13.19
N ASP A 551 2.46 -37.55 13.46
CA ASP A 551 2.86 -36.49 12.54
C ASP A 551 4.37 -36.63 12.42
N CYS A 552 4.86 -37.07 11.26
CA CYS A 552 6.27 -37.01 10.95
C CYS A 552 6.64 -35.55 11.11
N SER A 553 7.15 -35.18 12.29
CA SER A 553 7.59 -33.84 12.61
C SER A 553 8.90 -33.62 11.88
N ASN A 554 8.77 -33.46 10.57
CA ASN A 554 9.82 -33.47 9.58
C ASN A 554 10.65 -34.77 9.65
N SER A 555 11.04 -35.30 8.50
CA SER A 555 12.39 -35.84 8.42
C SER A 555 13.34 -34.83 9.08
N LYS A 556 14.54 -35.19 9.49
CA LYS A 556 15.60 -34.18 9.45
C LYS A 556 15.80 -33.84 7.96
N GLU A 557 14.82 -33.19 7.33
CA GLU A 557 15.10 -32.16 6.35
C GLU A 557 16.22 -31.38 7.00
N GLU A 558 17.36 -31.35 6.31
CA GLU A 558 18.31 -30.29 6.49
C GLU A 558 17.51 -29.00 6.35
N TYR A 559 16.94 -28.52 7.45
CA TYR A 559 16.66 -27.11 7.62
C TYR A 559 17.90 -26.47 7.07
N ASN A 560 17.73 -25.71 5.99
CA ASN A 560 18.74 -24.86 5.40
C ASN A 560 19.32 -24.07 6.57
N ASN A 561 20.33 -24.66 7.23
CA ASN A 561 20.77 -24.23 8.54
C ASN A 561 21.63 -23.07 8.14
N LYS A 562 20.99 -21.90 8.11
CA LYS A 562 21.58 -20.69 7.55
C LYS A 562 23.00 -20.64 8.08
N GLU A 563 23.98 -20.57 7.20
CA GLU A 563 25.38 -20.83 7.59
C GLU A 563 25.86 -19.91 8.74
N TRP A 564 25.20 -18.75 8.89
CA TRP A 564 25.40 -17.80 9.99
C TRP A 564 24.77 -18.19 11.34
N PHE A 565 23.83 -19.14 11.39
CA PHE A 565 23.10 -19.53 12.61
C PHE A 565 23.92 -20.51 13.46
N ASN A 566 24.81 -19.94 14.27
CA ASN A 566 25.80 -20.67 15.06
C ASN A 566 25.28 -21.19 16.43
N HIS A 567 26.20 -21.73 17.25
CA HIS A 567 25.88 -22.24 18.59
C HIS A 567 25.35 -21.14 19.53
N ASP A 568 25.86 -19.92 19.45
CA ASP A 568 25.41 -18.80 20.27
C ASP A 568 23.96 -18.41 19.94
N CYS A 569 23.61 -18.41 18.65
CA CYS A 569 22.24 -18.24 18.19
C CYS A 569 21.29 -19.33 18.75
N LYS A 570 21.75 -20.59 18.83
CA LYS A 570 20.98 -21.70 19.42
C LYS A 570 20.78 -21.52 20.93
N ASN A 571 21.82 -21.13 21.65
CA ASN A 571 21.78 -20.93 23.10
C ASN A 571 20.85 -19.77 23.48
N SER A 572 21.05 -18.61 22.85
CA SER A 572 20.21 -17.43 23.09
C SER A 572 18.73 -17.67 22.71
N ARG A 573 18.45 -18.42 21.63
CA ARG A 573 17.08 -18.86 21.28
C ARG A 573 16.47 -19.76 22.36
N ARG A 574 17.26 -20.69 22.94
CA ARG A 574 16.80 -21.57 24.01
C ARG A 574 16.43 -20.78 25.26
N ASP A 575 17.25 -19.79 25.62
CA ASP A 575 17.01 -18.92 26.77
C ASP A 575 15.77 -18.04 26.56
N TYR A 576 15.62 -17.43 25.39
CA TYR A 576 14.40 -16.73 25.00
C TYR A 576 13.15 -17.61 25.14
N ARG A 577 13.17 -18.83 24.56
CA ARG A 577 12.05 -19.78 24.65
C ARG A 577 11.73 -20.19 26.09
N LYS A 578 12.75 -20.33 26.94
CA LYS A 578 12.57 -20.62 28.36
C LYS A 578 11.88 -19.45 29.06
N SER A 579 12.34 -18.22 28.85
CA SER A 579 11.71 -17.02 29.40
C SER A 579 10.26 -16.84 28.91
N LEU A 580 9.99 -17.13 27.64
CA LEU A 580 8.64 -17.07 27.08
C LEU A 580 7.69 -18.06 27.75
N ARG A 581 8.12 -19.30 27.97
CA ARG A 581 7.32 -20.30 28.70
C ARG A 581 7.04 -19.86 30.14
N LEU A 582 8.05 -19.33 30.83
CA LEU A 582 7.89 -18.82 32.20
C LEU A 582 6.90 -17.65 32.26
N TYR A 583 6.99 -16.70 31.32
CA TYR A 583 6.05 -15.59 31.26
C TYR A 583 4.62 -16.06 30.97
N LYS A 584 4.42 -16.99 30.02
CA LYS A 584 3.11 -17.57 29.73
C LYS A 584 2.50 -18.31 30.93
N HIS A 585 3.32 -18.99 31.71
CA HIS A 585 2.85 -19.77 32.86
C HIS A 585 2.55 -18.89 34.09
N TYR A 586 3.37 -17.88 34.36
CA TYR A 586 3.29 -17.12 35.63
C TYR A 586 2.81 -15.67 35.49
N GLY A 587 2.84 -15.07 34.30
CA GLY A 587 2.26 -13.74 34.01
C GLY A 587 2.86 -12.52 34.72
N SER A 588 3.85 -12.66 35.60
CA SER A 588 4.33 -11.56 36.45
C SER A 588 5.29 -10.58 35.75
N ASN A 589 5.39 -9.35 36.29
CA ASN A 589 6.31 -8.32 35.79
C ASN A 589 7.78 -8.78 35.78
N ILE A 590 8.19 -9.62 36.73
CA ILE A 590 9.55 -10.19 36.80
C ILE A 590 9.82 -11.04 35.55
N PHE A 591 8.87 -11.93 35.19
CA PHE A 591 9.00 -12.76 34.00
C PHE A 591 8.88 -11.95 32.70
N LYS A 592 8.09 -10.87 32.69
CA LYS A 592 8.01 -9.92 31.57
C LYS A 592 9.34 -9.22 31.29
N VAL A 593 10.01 -8.73 32.34
CA VAL A 593 11.35 -8.11 32.23
C VAL A 593 12.38 -9.15 31.76
N ARG A 594 12.34 -10.36 32.33
CA ARG A 594 13.21 -11.47 31.92
C ARG A 594 13.03 -11.83 30.44
N LEU A 595 11.79 -11.93 29.97
CA LEU A 595 11.46 -12.18 28.57
C LEU A 595 12.07 -11.12 27.66
N ARG A 596 11.81 -9.84 27.95
CA ARG A 596 12.37 -8.70 27.19
C ARG A 596 13.89 -8.73 27.11
N ASN A 597 14.58 -9.02 28.21
CA ASN A 597 16.04 -9.10 28.23
C ASN A 597 16.56 -10.26 27.37
N SER A 598 15.93 -11.43 27.48
CA SER A 598 16.30 -12.58 26.66
C SER A 598 16.01 -12.39 25.17
N GLU A 599 14.93 -11.71 24.80
CA GLU A 599 14.63 -11.31 23.42
C GLU A 599 15.68 -10.37 22.85
N LYS A 600 16.02 -9.31 23.60
CA LYS A 600 17.03 -8.33 23.19
C LYS A 600 18.38 -9.00 22.99
N MET A 601 18.76 -9.91 23.89
CA MET A 601 20.00 -10.68 23.75
C MET A 601 19.95 -11.57 22.50
N TYR A 602 18.86 -12.31 22.30
CA TYR A 602 18.72 -13.18 21.14
C TYR A 602 18.79 -12.41 19.82
N LYS A 603 18.09 -11.27 19.71
CA LYS A 603 18.15 -10.41 18.53
C LYS A 603 19.57 -9.92 18.26
N LYS A 604 20.27 -9.44 19.30
CA LYS A 604 21.66 -8.99 19.20
C LYS A 604 22.58 -10.11 18.71
N THR A 605 22.50 -11.30 19.31
CA THR A 605 23.34 -12.45 18.90
C THR A 605 23.11 -12.83 17.44
N MET A 606 21.86 -12.79 16.99
CA MET A 606 21.51 -13.04 15.59
C MET A 606 22.12 -11.98 14.66
N ASP A 607 21.95 -10.69 14.97
CA ASP A 607 22.49 -9.60 14.16
C ASP A 607 24.02 -9.61 14.09
N ASP A 608 24.67 -9.89 15.21
CA ASP A 608 26.14 -10.02 15.28
C ASP A 608 26.63 -11.20 14.42
N SER A 609 25.93 -12.33 14.47
CA SER A 609 26.28 -13.54 13.71
C SER A 609 26.08 -13.35 12.20
N ILE A 610 25.01 -12.69 11.78
CA ILE A 610 24.78 -12.31 10.37
C ILE A 610 25.89 -11.36 9.89
N ARG A 611 26.23 -10.34 10.69
CA ARG A 611 27.27 -9.36 10.33
C ARG A 611 28.63 -10.02 10.17
N LEU A 612 29.02 -10.88 11.11
CA LEU A 612 30.30 -11.60 11.07
C LEU A 612 30.35 -12.54 9.86
N TYR A 613 29.29 -13.32 9.62
CA TYR A 613 29.21 -14.19 8.46
C TYR A 613 29.35 -13.42 7.14
N ASN A 614 28.63 -12.30 6.98
CA ASN A 614 28.69 -11.49 5.76
C ASN A 614 30.09 -10.86 5.56
N HIS A 615 30.74 -10.44 6.64
CA HIS A 615 32.11 -9.94 6.60
C HIS A 615 33.09 -11.04 6.11
N ASP A 616 33.01 -12.22 6.71
CA ASP A 616 33.89 -13.34 6.39
C ASP A 616 33.63 -13.89 4.99
N LEU A 617 32.36 -13.97 4.57
CA LEU A 617 31.97 -14.34 3.22
C LEU A 617 32.53 -13.35 2.20
N LYS A 618 32.44 -12.03 2.45
CA LYS A 618 33.00 -11.01 1.56
C LYS A 618 34.51 -11.13 1.42
N LYS A 619 35.22 -11.41 2.53
CA LYS A 619 36.67 -11.66 2.52
C LYS A 619 37.00 -12.91 1.70
N LYS A 620 36.31 -14.02 1.98
CA LYS A 620 36.46 -15.30 1.27
C LYS A 620 36.19 -15.15 -0.22
N MET A 621 35.16 -14.41 -0.63
CA MET A 621 34.85 -14.17 -2.03
C MET A 621 35.93 -13.35 -2.74
N LYS A 622 36.51 -12.33 -2.10
CA LYS A 622 37.63 -11.55 -2.67
C LYS A 622 38.87 -12.42 -2.89
N GLU A 623 39.20 -13.28 -1.93
CA GLU A 623 40.34 -14.20 -2.04
C GLU A 623 40.13 -15.26 -3.13
N LEU A 624 38.95 -15.88 -3.17
CA LEU A 624 38.62 -16.91 -4.16
C LEU A 624 38.54 -16.34 -5.59
N ARG A 625 38.11 -15.09 -5.75
CA ARG A 625 38.06 -14.43 -7.06
C ARG A 625 39.43 -14.42 -7.75
N MET A 626 40.51 -14.21 -6.99
CA MET A 626 41.87 -14.16 -7.51
C MET A 626 42.54 -15.53 -7.56
N LYS A 627 42.33 -16.38 -6.54
CA LYS A 627 43.08 -17.64 -6.37
C LYS A 627 42.38 -18.87 -6.96
N LYS A 628 41.05 -18.95 -6.88
CA LYS A 628 40.25 -20.13 -7.28
C LYS A 628 38.90 -19.71 -7.89
N PRO A 629 38.89 -19.23 -9.15
CA PRO A 629 37.68 -18.70 -9.78
C PRO A 629 36.51 -19.71 -9.84
N ARG A 630 36.80 -21.02 -9.97
CA ARG A 630 35.76 -22.06 -9.98
C ARG A 630 34.98 -22.13 -8.65
N ASP A 631 35.68 -22.07 -7.53
CA ASP A 631 35.03 -22.13 -6.21
C ASP A 631 34.34 -20.81 -5.85
N PHE A 632 34.87 -19.68 -6.35
CA PHE A 632 34.16 -18.41 -6.34
C PHE A 632 32.80 -18.54 -7.03
N TRP A 633 32.76 -19.07 -8.26
CA TRP A 633 31.51 -19.24 -9.01
C TRP A 633 30.57 -20.26 -8.37
N LYS A 634 31.07 -21.32 -7.72
CA LYS A 634 30.22 -22.24 -6.94
C LYS A 634 29.49 -21.50 -5.82
N ILE A 635 30.21 -20.69 -5.03
CA ILE A 635 29.61 -19.91 -3.93
C ILE A 635 28.67 -18.85 -4.50
N PHE A 636 29.11 -18.10 -5.53
CA PHE A 636 28.30 -17.06 -6.17
C PHE A 636 27.01 -17.63 -6.78
N ASN A 637 27.06 -18.80 -7.40
CA ASN A 637 25.89 -19.45 -7.99
C ASN A 637 24.89 -19.97 -6.94
N LYS A 638 25.30 -20.22 -5.69
CA LYS A 638 24.35 -20.46 -4.60
C LYS A 638 23.46 -19.24 -4.32
N PHE A 639 23.94 -18.04 -4.66
CA PHE A 639 23.19 -16.79 -4.52
C PHE A 639 22.49 -16.36 -5.82
N LYS A 640 22.68 -17.10 -6.94
CA LYS A 640 21.94 -16.83 -8.17
C LYS A 640 20.54 -17.41 -8.06
N ARG A 641 19.55 -16.60 -8.45
CA ARG A 641 18.16 -17.02 -8.58
C ARG A 641 18.06 -18.12 -9.66
N PRO A 642 17.20 -19.15 -9.48
CA PRO A 642 16.67 -19.86 -10.63
C PRO A 642 15.82 -18.86 -11.41
N VAL A 643 16.37 -18.30 -12.48
CA VAL A 643 15.56 -17.56 -13.43
C VAL A 643 14.90 -18.62 -14.29
N ASN A 644 13.58 -18.77 -14.20
CA ASN A 644 12.81 -19.52 -15.18
C ASN A 644 12.79 -18.69 -16.47
N ASN A 645 13.92 -18.71 -17.18
CA ASN A 645 14.03 -18.17 -18.53
C ASN A 645 13.57 -19.26 -19.49
N ASP A 646 12.28 -19.56 -19.50
CA ASP A 646 11.65 -20.18 -20.66
C ASP A 646 11.44 -19.09 -21.72
N ILE A 647 12.53 -18.45 -22.15
CA ILE A 647 12.53 -17.72 -23.41
C ILE A 647 12.69 -18.80 -24.47
N ASP A 648 11.64 -19.01 -25.26
CA ASP A 648 11.69 -19.91 -26.40
C ASP A 648 12.93 -19.57 -27.26
N ILE A 649 13.75 -20.58 -27.53
CA ILE A 649 14.97 -20.44 -28.33
C ILE A 649 14.67 -19.80 -29.69
N LYS A 650 13.44 -19.99 -30.19
CA LYS A 650 12.98 -19.37 -31.43
C LYS A 650 12.80 -17.85 -31.28
N GLN A 651 12.17 -17.38 -30.21
CA GLN A 651 12.05 -15.94 -29.91
C GLN A 651 13.43 -15.29 -29.72
N PHE A 652 14.35 -15.98 -29.05
CA PHE A 652 15.72 -15.49 -28.87
C PHE A 652 16.46 -15.41 -30.22
N TYR A 653 16.33 -16.43 -31.06
CA TYR A 653 16.93 -16.45 -32.40
C TYR A 653 16.37 -15.36 -33.31
N ASP A 654 15.04 -15.17 -33.33
CA ASP A 654 14.39 -14.20 -34.20
C ASP A 654 14.78 -12.76 -33.80
N PHE A 655 14.84 -12.44 -32.51
CA PHE A 655 15.32 -11.14 -32.02
C PHE A 655 16.73 -10.80 -32.51
N PHE A 656 17.69 -11.71 -32.37
CA PHE A 656 19.07 -11.47 -32.81
C PHE A 656 19.23 -11.53 -34.34
N LYS A 657 18.40 -12.30 -35.04
CA LYS A 657 18.34 -12.31 -36.50
C LYS A 657 17.84 -10.97 -37.03
N GLU A 658 16.84 -10.38 -36.37
CA GLU A 658 16.25 -9.10 -36.76
C GLU A 658 17.20 -7.92 -36.46
N MET A 659 17.86 -7.93 -35.30
CA MET A 659 18.88 -6.95 -34.93
C MET A 659 20.08 -6.93 -35.91
N ASN A 660 20.41 -8.07 -36.53
CA ASN A 660 21.49 -8.16 -37.52
C ASN A 660 21.06 -7.85 -38.96
N LYS A 661 19.76 -7.66 -39.24
CA LYS A 661 19.30 -7.20 -40.57
C LYS A 661 19.58 -5.71 -40.80
N ASP A 662 19.54 -4.90 -39.75
CA ASP A 662 19.79 -3.45 -39.85
C ASP A 662 21.25 -3.11 -40.14
N THR A 663 22.19 -4.00 -39.82
CA THR A 663 23.62 -3.81 -40.09
C THR A 663 24.00 -4.02 -41.55
N LEU A 664 23.23 -4.81 -42.31
CA LEU A 664 23.47 -5.05 -43.73
C LEU A 664 22.98 -3.89 -44.62
N ASN A 665 22.00 -3.11 -44.16
CA ASN A 665 21.48 -1.95 -44.90
C ASN A 665 22.33 -0.67 -44.72
N ARG A 666 23.23 -0.62 -43.74
CA ARG A 666 24.12 0.56 -43.51
C ARG A 666 25.43 0.52 -44.29
N ALA A 667 25.72 -0.54 -45.03
CA ALA A 667 26.95 -0.68 -45.81
C ALA A 667 26.92 -0.02 -47.20
N ASN A 668 25.79 0.59 -47.61
CA ASN A 668 25.58 1.13 -48.95
C ASN A 668 25.32 2.65 -49.01
N ILE A 669 25.88 3.43 -48.08
CA ILE A 669 25.93 4.90 -48.25
C ILE A 669 27.38 5.30 -48.49
N GLU A 670 27.59 5.81 -49.70
CA GLU A 670 28.85 6.17 -50.32
C GLU A 670 29.68 7.15 -49.49
N LEU A 671 30.98 6.87 -49.48
CA LEU A 671 32.04 7.76 -49.01
C LEU A 671 32.13 8.95 -49.96
N ASP A 672 31.91 10.16 -49.45
CA ASP A 672 32.47 11.36 -50.06
C ASP A 672 33.35 12.08 -49.04
N ASN A 673 34.61 12.23 -49.43
CA ASN A 673 35.69 12.84 -48.70
C ASN A 673 35.60 14.37 -48.83
N ASN A 674 35.83 15.11 -47.75
CA ASN A 674 36.83 16.20 -47.70
C ASN A 674 36.87 16.90 -46.33
N PHE A 675 38.10 16.96 -45.77
CA PHE A 675 38.80 18.08 -45.10
C PHE A 675 38.01 18.93 -44.07
N ASP A 676 38.46 19.20 -42.85
CA ASP A 676 39.81 19.62 -42.45
C ASP A 676 40.06 19.57 -40.93
N GLU A 677 41.33 19.78 -40.60
CA GLU A 677 42.05 19.61 -39.33
C GLU A 677 41.57 20.38 -38.08
N GLU A 678 42.00 19.82 -36.94
CA GLU A 678 42.67 20.50 -35.79
C GLU A 678 42.10 20.36 -34.37
N SER A 679 43.06 20.01 -33.51
CA SER A 679 43.21 20.28 -32.08
C SER A 679 42.81 19.20 -31.05
N GLN A 680 43.89 18.71 -30.46
CA GLN A 680 44.10 17.78 -29.37
C GLN A 680 43.29 18.10 -28.10
N THR A 681 42.83 17.06 -27.39
CA THR A 681 43.15 16.82 -25.97
C THR A 681 42.60 15.45 -25.53
N SER A 682 43.47 14.61 -25.00
CA SER A 682 43.16 13.31 -24.41
C SER A 682 42.59 13.45 -22.99
N PRO A 683 41.70 12.53 -22.56
CA PRO A 683 42.14 11.61 -21.51
C PRO A 683 41.55 10.19 -21.57
N LYS A 684 42.46 9.22 -21.42
CA LYS A 684 42.41 7.96 -20.65
C LYS A 684 41.15 7.07 -20.73
N GLU A 685 41.38 5.91 -21.34
CA GLU A 685 40.58 4.70 -21.34
C GLU A 685 40.21 4.17 -19.94
N ASN A 686 38.96 3.70 -19.81
CA ASN A 686 38.55 2.63 -18.90
C ASN A 686 37.32 1.94 -19.50
N ASN A 687 37.55 0.94 -20.34
CA ASN A 687 36.55 -0.05 -20.76
C ASN A 687 37.08 -1.44 -20.39
N ASP A 688 36.59 -2.02 -19.30
CA ASP A 688 36.79 -3.43 -18.97
C ASP A 688 35.43 -4.14 -18.87
N THR A 689 34.97 -4.65 -20.02
CA THR A 689 33.92 -5.66 -20.13
C THR A 689 34.49 -7.04 -19.79
N VAL A 690 33.96 -7.69 -18.75
CA VAL A 690 34.39 -9.03 -18.30
C VAL A 690 33.67 -10.13 -19.08
N SER A 691 34.38 -10.78 -20.01
CA SER A 691 33.91 -11.95 -20.76
C SER A 691 34.30 -13.27 -20.06
N ARG A 692 33.39 -14.27 -20.08
CA ARG A 692 33.65 -15.65 -19.64
C ARG A 692 34.64 -16.35 -20.59
N PRO A 693 35.56 -17.21 -20.12
CA PRO A 693 36.34 -18.05 -21.01
C PRO A 693 35.51 -19.23 -21.55
N ASN A 694 35.47 -19.38 -22.88
CA ASN A 694 34.80 -20.47 -23.59
C ASN A 694 35.50 -21.82 -23.36
N LYS A 695 34.72 -22.87 -23.09
CA LYS A 695 35.19 -24.26 -23.10
C LYS A 695 35.36 -24.73 -24.56
N ARG A 696 36.59 -25.05 -24.97
CA ARG A 696 36.84 -25.84 -26.19
C ARG A 696 36.62 -27.33 -25.87
N SER A 697 35.68 -27.97 -26.55
CA SER A 697 35.55 -29.42 -26.64
C SER A 697 36.57 -29.96 -27.64
N ARG A 698 37.46 -30.85 -27.19
CA ARG A 698 38.26 -31.72 -28.06
C ARG A 698 37.38 -32.90 -28.47
N THR A 699 37.08 -33.02 -29.75
CA THR A 699 36.62 -34.27 -30.36
C THR A 699 37.81 -34.95 -31.01
N SER A 700 38.15 -36.14 -30.53
CA SER A 700 39.09 -37.07 -31.15
C SER A 700 38.46 -37.68 -32.40
N SER A 701 39.15 -37.57 -33.52
CA SER A 701 38.90 -38.29 -34.77
C SER A 701 39.35 -39.75 -34.64
N SER A 702 38.49 -40.68 -35.05
CA SER A 702 38.88 -42.03 -35.47
C SER A 702 38.22 -42.32 -36.82
N SER A 703 39.10 -42.51 -37.81
CA SER A 703 38.89 -43.03 -39.17
C SER A 703 38.20 -42.11 -40.17
#